data_AF-A0A940TFY8-F1
#
_entry.id   AF-A0A940TFY8-F1
#
_cell.length_a   1.000
_cell.length_b   1.000
_cell.length_c   1.000
_cell.angle_alpha   90.00
_cell.angle_beta   90.00
_cell.angle_gamma   90.00
#
_symmetry.space_group_name_H-M   'P 1'
#
loop_
_entity.id
_entity.type
_entity.pdbx_description
1 polymer ?
#
loop_
_entity_poly.entity_id
_entity_poly.type
_entity_poly.pdbx_seq_one_letter_code
_entity_poly.pdbx_strand_id
1 'polypeptide(L)'
;MKLNVISVCTQYTAAELLAHSACARAQSDFLKLQWEQGAAVRDLDGFLDVLQQSVNENPITVILDGSDGFYSKAMIAEGLDLQLAEEEQSRHVVEEYCQRRSISLNDRVLEGCRLPVGTKPMNSYETVDQGFILTRGSRCIVVFPAVKKAFGEMFSNGFYPFLLKSGMDSAVVQTIAIRESKVSDVEEYLRLFKHGKHVLPLLYQEGEEHFLSITAIRSSEEESRQACESLLENLEAEMGSVVLTAANSKKEKKLAKKKSKALQEIEDYDPKEGKSEAKEKKGGFGMVRKLLLLLCICTFLGSAGYLGLRFYQSVSNLQGYESLREVYDNGGFPPIGYPADYDNDFSGLWQINPDVVGWLSIEGTSLDYPVVQTTDNTFYHRLNFEGESNLHGVPFVDCNVDLKEPSNNTIIYGHNIKNDDQMFNSLLKYWDPEYYKEHPIVEFHTVYGKRQYKIFAAFVANVNPSHGEVFQYHTFVDAVDLSDIQEYIYNVQVRNILNTGVDVLPSDKLLTLSTCTYEFDNARFVIVARELRAGESPEIDPSAVSKNSSPLMPDIWYQLYGGTKPVLEVPTFSDTVVLSTNSSPETKEEIKLNDDFIEASFEGSAFATLSALLQNVEEEPEKTEENSNQPPVTQVAPPTTETQPLKEEEKEVPKVESVTILSSNSSLHVGTTMDLQAAVEPQIPELTYQWKSSNPTVATVDSEGTVTAIAAGETTISLTVKNPQNEDDTMTTAPLALTITTPLPTEKVQVDEQDEINLTLTEGNSTGVTASGSSAYTWTSSNAAVATVSKRGTITAVSVGTATITVTGAQGDTAEVYVTVEALPETILLNGESSLTLNLKTGESSSVTASGSDSYTWKSSNEAVAEVSNKGKIYANAVGTATITVSGKAGGTATISVVVTAAPTVEQPKEEEEEEKPSSSIDKNETLSVKINGSTKKGSAYDIVCMMVQAEMGSSFHQEALKAQVVAAYTYVKYNNNAGIKPAVAAKTSISSNVAKAVEAVLGEAIYYNGSYINATYCAANAGVSNNCVDVWGGNLPYLVSVDSQGDEETVHYGYKTSLSRSYVEERIEDYLNIKPSGDPSEWFGDYSYGAGKYIDTIEICGSRVKGRKVRENLLQSKIRSSAFEVEYDAGSDKFIFTTYGYGHGVGMSQLGANYYAKQGWTYEEILEHYYSGAQVK
;
A
#
# COMPACT_ATOMS: atom_id res chain seq x y z
N MET A 1 12.83 21.82 17.21
CA MET A 1 13.16 23.03 18.00
C MET A 1 11.89 23.84 18.23
N LYS A 2 11.61 24.33 19.44
CA LYS A 2 10.42 25.17 19.72
C LYS A 2 10.64 26.62 19.32
N LEU A 3 9.61 27.24 18.75
CA LEU A 3 9.53 28.63 18.32
C LEU A 3 8.19 29.19 18.81
N ASN A 4 8.19 30.16 19.74
CA ASN A 4 6.94 30.81 20.16
C ASN A 4 6.58 31.94 19.19
N VAL A 5 5.33 31.99 18.73
CA VAL A 5 4.87 32.88 17.66
C VAL A 5 3.92 33.95 18.22
N ILE A 6 4.28 35.22 18.11
CA ILE A 6 3.42 36.37 18.38
C ILE A 6 2.84 36.87 17.06
N SER A 7 1.52 36.97 16.96
CA SER A 7 0.84 37.52 15.77
C SER A 7 0.39 38.96 16.05
N VAL A 8 0.96 39.96 15.37
CA VAL A 8 0.68 41.38 15.61
C VAL A 8 -0.13 41.96 14.46
N CYS A 9 -1.32 42.46 14.74
CA CYS A 9 -2.27 43.05 13.77
C CYS A 9 -2.59 42.16 12.56
N THR A 10 -2.22 40.89 12.58
CA THR A 10 -2.37 39.93 11.48
C THR A 10 -3.38 38.83 11.82
N GLN A 11 -4.08 38.37 10.80
CA GLN A 11 -4.89 37.15 10.85
C GLN A 11 -4.09 35.88 10.52
N TYR A 12 -2.85 36.03 10.00
CA TYR A 12 -2.06 34.90 9.53
C TYR A 12 -1.29 34.19 10.66
N THR A 13 -1.34 32.87 10.63
CA THR A 13 -0.51 31.99 11.48
C THR A 13 0.80 31.59 10.79
N ALA A 14 1.78 31.12 11.55
CA ALA A 14 3.02 30.59 10.97
C ALA A 14 2.77 29.39 10.04
N ALA A 15 1.83 28.51 10.40
CA ALA A 15 1.43 27.36 9.58
C ALA A 15 0.85 27.78 8.22
N GLU A 16 0.02 28.83 8.17
CA GLU A 16 -0.49 29.35 6.90
C GLU A 16 0.63 29.97 6.04
N LEU A 17 1.57 30.70 6.64
CA LEU A 17 2.67 31.31 5.89
C LEU A 17 3.65 30.24 5.34
N LEU A 18 3.93 29.18 6.11
CA LEU A 18 4.64 27.98 5.65
C LEU A 18 3.87 27.22 4.56
N ALA A 19 2.54 27.23 4.60
CA ALA A 19 1.74 26.62 3.53
C ALA A 19 1.99 27.29 2.17
N HIS A 20 2.37 28.57 2.12
CA HIS A 20 2.66 29.30 0.88
C HIS A 20 4.09 29.11 0.31
N SER A 21 5.00 28.39 0.99
CA SER A 21 6.31 28.03 0.44
C SER A 21 6.67 26.58 0.74
N ALA A 22 6.69 25.73 -0.31
CA ALA A 22 7.08 24.33 -0.19
C ALA A 22 8.53 24.15 0.30
N CYS A 23 9.43 25.04 -0.12
CA CYS A 23 10.83 25.07 0.32
C CYS A 23 10.93 25.34 1.83
N ALA A 24 10.30 26.43 2.31
CA ALA A 24 10.30 26.80 3.73
C ALA A 24 9.64 25.74 4.61
N ARG A 25 8.58 25.09 4.11
CA ARG A 25 7.90 23.98 4.80
C ARG A 25 8.82 22.77 4.94
N ALA A 26 9.38 22.25 3.84
CA ALA A 26 10.28 21.10 3.87
C ALA A 26 11.52 21.34 4.75
N GLN A 27 12.05 22.56 4.74
CA GLN A 27 13.11 23.01 5.65
C GLN A 27 12.68 23.04 7.12
N SER A 28 11.48 23.57 7.41
CA SER A 28 10.88 23.56 8.76
C SER A 28 10.66 22.14 9.29
N ASP A 29 10.15 21.25 8.44
CA ASP A 29 9.87 19.86 8.78
C ASP A 29 11.17 19.08 9.03
N PHE A 30 12.21 19.32 8.22
CA PHE A 30 13.55 18.73 8.37
C PHE A 30 14.24 19.11 9.69
N LEU A 31 14.15 20.38 10.11
CA LEU A 31 14.66 20.82 11.43
C LEU A 31 13.69 20.54 12.59
N LYS A 32 12.54 19.92 12.30
CA LYS A 32 11.45 19.63 13.25
C LYS A 32 11.07 20.87 14.06
N LEU A 33 10.79 21.98 13.38
CA LEU A 33 10.40 23.23 14.02
C LEU A 33 8.96 23.13 14.54
N GLN A 34 8.80 23.34 15.84
CA GLN A 34 7.51 23.37 16.53
C GLN A 34 7.11 24.83 16.67
N TRP A 35 6.11 25.24 15.88
CA TRP A 35 5.61 26.61 15.82
C TRP A 35 4.46 26.76 16.81
N GLU A 36 4.78 27.13 18.04
CA GLU A 36 3.83 27.26 19.13
C GLU A 36 3.15 28.63 19.01
N GLN A 37 1.85 28.63 18.73
CA GLN A 37 1.10 29.88 18.55
C GLN A 37 0.83 30.52 19.91
N GLY A 38 1.65 31.53 20.24
CA GLY A 38 1.45 32.40 21.37
C GLY A 38 0.42 33.50 21.08
N ALA A 39 0.48 34.56 21.89
CA ALA A 39 -0.52 35.62 21.90
C ALA A 39 -0.70 36.34 20.54
N ALA A 40 -1.96 36.69 20.25
CA ALA A 40 -2.34 37.51 19.11
C ALA A 40 -2.68 38.94 19.59
N VAL A 41 -1.83 39.90 19.24
CA VAL A 41 -1.93 41.30 19.66
C VAL A 41 -2.68 42.08 18.57
N ARG A 42 -3.77 42.78 18.93
CA ARG A 42 -4.61 43.54 17.98
C ARG A 42 -4.53 45.05 18.20
N ASP A 43 -4.25 45.44 19.43
CA ASP A 43 -3.98 46.78 19.96
C ASP A 43 -2.52 46.85 20.44
N LEU A 44 -1.76 47.82 19.92
CA LEU A 44 -0.30 47.79 20.09
C LEU A 44 0.18 48.24 21.48
N ASP A 45 -0.71 48.82 22.30
CA ASP A 45 -0.41 49.23 23.68
C ASP A 45 0.02 48.04 24.58
N GLY A 46 -0.44 46.82 24.28
CA GLY A 46 -0.04 45.59 24.99
C GLY A 46 1.12 44.80 24.35
N PHE A 47 1.68 45.27 23.22
CA PHE A 47 2.66 44.49 22.44
C PHE A 47 3.97 44.22 23.20
N LEU A 48 4.50 45.22 23.90
CA LEU A 48 5.81 45.10 24.55
C LEU A 48 5.79 44.17 25.78
N ASP A 49 4.71 44.16 26.56
CA ASP A 49 4.55 43.24 27.68
C ASP A 49 4.50 41.77 27.21
N VAL A 50 3.71 41.51 26.15
CA VAL A 50 3.62 40.20 25.49
C VAL A 50 4.97 39.76 24.91
N LEU A 51 5.70 40.68 24.28
CA LEU A 51 7.03 40.40 23.75
C LEU A 51 8.04 40.11 24.88
N GLN A 52 8.01 40.90 25.96
CA GLN A 52 8.88 40.71 27.12
C GLN A 52 8.63 39.36 27.80
N GLN A 53 7.36 38.97 28.00
CA GLN A 53 7.02 37.65 28.51
C GLN A 53 7.55 36.55 27.58
N SER A 54 7.25 36.61 26.29
CA SER A 54 7.69 35.61 25.31
C SER A 54 9.21 35.44 25.28
N VAL A 55 9.97 36.54 25.32
CA VAL A 55 11.45 36.53 25.28
C VAL A 55 12.07 36.06 26.60
N ASN A 56 11.36 36.20 27.73
CA ASN A 56 11.77 35.64 29.01
C ASN A 56 11.49 34.12 29.10
N GLU A 57 10.39 33.65 28.52
CA GLU A 57 9.99 32.24 28.56
C GLU A 57 10.68 31.39 27.48
N ASN A 58 10.88 31.94 26.26
CA ASN A 58 11.30 31.17 25.09
C ASN A 58 12.70 31.58 24.57
N PRO A 59 13.51 30.63 24.05
CA PRO A 59 14.83 30.94 23.47
C PRO A 59 14.72 31.64 22.11
N ILE A 60 13.70 31.31 21.31
CA ILE A 60 13.37 32.03 20.07
C ILE A 60 11.90 32.48 20.13
N THR A 61 11.70 33.79 20.01
CA THR A 61 10.41 34.43 19.77
C THR A 61 10.34 34.84 18.30
N VAL A 62 9.32 34.37 17.59
CA VAL A 62 9.00 34.79 16.23
C VAL A 62 7.82 35.77 16.28
N ILE A 63 7.88 36.84 15.49
CA ILE A 63 6.84 37.86 15.38
C ILE A 63 6.35 37.90 13.93
N LEU A 64 5.05 37.73 13.75
CA LEU A 64 4.36 37.89 12.46
C LEU A 64 3.72 39.27 12.44
N ASP A 65 4.41 40.23 11.83
CA ASP A 65 4.04 41.65 11.82
C ASP A 65 3.13 41.98 10.64
N GLY A 66 1.85 42.20 10.93
CA GLY A 66 0.86 42.76 10.01
C GLY A 66 0.46 44.20 10.36
N SER A 67 1.25 44.93 11.13
CA SER A 67 0.98 46.34 11.44
C SER A 67 1.17 47.22 10.19
N ASP A 68 0.46 48.37 10.12
CA ASP A 68 0.35 49.17 8.89
C ASP A 68 1.57 50.09 8.64
N GLY A 69 2.76 49.50 8.67
CA GLY A 69 4.07 50.12 8.54
C GLY A 69 5.05 49.61 9.60
N PHE A 70 6.16 50.32 9.79
CA PHE A 70 7.29 49.95 10.65
C PHE A 70 7.02 49.93 12.18
N TYR A 71 5.76 49.83 12.63
CA TYR A 71 5.36 50.12 14.01
C TYR A 71 5.96 49.12 15.02
N SER A 72 5.81 47.81 14.80
CA SER A 72 6.45 46.81 15.68
C SER A 72 7.97 46.91 15.66
N LYS A 73 8.58 47.26 14.51
CA LYS A 73 10.03 47.52 14.40
C LYS A 73 10.46 48.71 15.28
N ALA A 74 9.68 49.79 15.28
CA ALA A 74 9.93 50.97 16.11
C ALA A 74 9.78 50.65 17.60
N MET A 75 8.73 49.93 18.02
CA MET A 75 8.55 49.53 19.42
C MET A 75 9.67 48.61 19.90
N ILE A 76 10.12 47.64 19.08
CA ILE A 76 11.26 46.77 19.40
C ILE A 76 12.57 47.57 19.52
N ALA A 77 12.73 48.61 18.68
CA ALA A 77 13.89 49.48 18.74
C ALA A 77 13.88 50.34 20.02
N GLU A 78 12.77 51.02 20.31
CA GLU A 78 12.59 51.88 21.48
C GLU A 78 12.69 51.09 22.80
N GLY A 79 12.00 49.95 22.91
CA GLY A 79 12.01 49.08 24.09
C GLY A 79 13.35 48.39 24.37
N LEU A 80 14.34 48.49 23.47
CA LEU A 80 15.68 47.91 23.61
C LEU A 80 16.81 48.96 23.51
N ASP A 81 16.48 50.26 23.54
CA ASP A 81 17.41 51.39 23.34
C ASP A 81 18.29 51.25 22.08
N LEU A 82 17.66 50.84 20.97
CA LEU A 82 18.27 50.70 19.66
C LEU A 82 17.80 51.82 18.72
N GLN A 83 18.73 52.40 17.97
CA GLN A 83 18.37 53.30 16.87
C GLN A 83 17.77 52.51 15.70
N LEU A 84 16.67 53.00 15.12
CA LEU A 84 16.15 52.50 13.85
C LEU A 84 16.83 53.22 12.67
N ALA A 85 17.64 52.50 11.89
CA ALA A 85 18.43 53.05 10.78
C ALA A 85 18.08 52.37 9.45
N GLU A 86 18.30 53.06 8.32
CA GLU A 86 18.24 52.41 7.00
C GLU A 86 19.36 51.37 6.89
N GLU A 87 19.01 50.14 6.51
CA GLU A 87 19.99 49.10 6.19
C GLU A 87 20.18 49.04 4.66
N GLU A 88 21.43 49.09 4.19
CA GLU A 88 21.77 49.34 2.78
C GLU A 88 21.27 48.23 1.83
N GLN A 89 21.34 46.96 2.25
CA GLN A 89 20.87 45.84 1.44
C GLN A 89 19.33 45.81 1.40
N SER A 90 18.69 46.02 2.56
CA SER A 90 17.25 46.18 2.70
C SER A 90 16.73 47.31 1.80
N ARG A 91 17.43 48.45 1.79
CA ARG A 91 17.11 49.61 0.95
C ARG A 91 17.17 49.25 -0.53
N HIS A 92 18.24 48.58 -0.97
CA HIS A 92 18.38 48.16 -2.37
C HIS A 92 17.24 47.22 -2.81
N VAL A 93 16.84 46.27 -1.96
CA VAL A 93 15.72 45.35 -2.22
C VAL A 93 14.38 46.10 -2.29
N VAL A 94 14.15 47.09 -1.41
CA VAL A 94 12.95 47.95 -1.47
C VAL A 94 12.92 48.82 -2.73
N GLU A 95 14.06 49.37 -3.13
CA GLU A 95 14.18 50.15 -4.37
C GLU A 95 13.90 49.28 -5.62
N GLU A 96 14.42 48.04 -5.67
CA GLU A 96 14.11 47.09 -6.76
C GLU A 96 12.63 46.65 -6.75
N TYR A 97 12.05 46.34 -5.57
CA TYR A 97 10.62 46.02 -5.45
C TYR A 97 9.76 47.18 -5.98
N CYS A 98 10.08 48.42 -5.60
CA CYS A 98 9.38 49.60 -6.09
C CYS A 98 9.52 49.77 -7.60
N GLN A 99 10.72 49.56 -8.15
CA GLN A 99 10.97 49.62 -9.60
C GLN A 99 10.16 48.54 -10.34
N ARG A 100 10.18 47.28 -9.87
CA ARG A 100 9.45 46.14 -10.43
C ARG A 100 7.92 46.32 -10.39
N ARG A 101 7.41 46.92 -9.31
CA ARG A 101 5.97 47.15 -9.11
C ARG A 101 5.48 48.53 -9.58
N SER A 102 6.38 49.39 -10.10
CA SER A 102 6.10 50.78 -10.49
C SER A 102 5.52 51.63 -9.34
N ILE A 103 5.98 51.39 -8.11
CA ILE A 103 5.62 52.14 -6.91
C ILE A 103 6.54 53.35 -6.79
N SER A 104 5.99 54.51 -6.45
CA SER A 104 6.79 55.71 -6.17
C SER A 104 7.49 55.60 -4.82
N LEU A 105 8.82 55.56 -4.84
CA LEU A 105 9.65 55.76 -3.65
C LEU A 105 9.28 57.09 -2.97
N ASN A 106 8.97 57.00 -1.68
CA ASN A 106 8.66 58.10 -0.79
C ASN A 106 9.02 57.67 0.65
N ASP A 107 9.05 58.61 1.58
CA ASP A 107 9.57 58.38 2.93
C ASP A 107 8.86 57.21 3.65
N ARG A 108 7.51 57.10 3.57
CA ARG A 108 6.74 55.98 4.17
C ARG A 108 7.14 54.61 3.59
N VAL A 109 7.60 54.56 2.34
CA VAL A 109 8.08 53.32 1.70
C VAL A 109 9.51 52.98 2.12
N LEU A 110 10.37 54.00 2.32
CA LEU A 110 11.74 53.81 2.81
C LEU A 110 11.80 53.40 4.29
N GLU A 111 10.78 53.69 5.09
CA GLU A 111 10.64 53.10 6.44
C GLU A 111 10.63 51.55 6.41
N GLY A 112 10.19 50.92 5.31
CA GLY A 112 10.17 49.46 5.16
C GLY A 112 11.56 48.80 5.24
N CYS A 113 12.61 49.52 4.82
CA CYS A 113 14.01 49.10 4.95
C CYS A 113 14.74 49.64 6.19
N ARG A 114 14.03 50.27 7.13
CA ARG A 114 14.61 50.71 8.40
C ARG A 114 14.48 49.63 9.46
N LEU A 115 15.62 49.24 10.04
CA LEU A 115 15.77 48.14 10.99
C LEU A 115 16.49 48.60 12.26
N PRO A 116 16.34 47.90 13.41
CA PRO A 116 17.11 48.22 14.61
C PRO A 116 18.60 47.95 14.37
N VAL A 117 19.47 48.89 14.74
CA VAL A 117 20.93 48.78 14.55
C VAL A 117 21.48 47.55 15.30
N GLY A 118 22.29 46.75 14.61
CA GLY A 118 22.88 45.51 15.13
C GLY A 118 22.04 44.24 14.89
N THR A 119 20.92 44.35 14.16
CA THR A 119 20.17 43.18 13.66
C THR A 119 20.79 42.59 12.39
N LYS A 120 20.49 41.32 12.11
CA LYS A 120 20.74 40.69 10.80
C LYS A 120 19.48 40.88 9.93
N PRO A 121 19.55 41.52 8.75
CA PRO A 121 18.39 41.66 7.88
C PRO A 121 17.92 40.31 7.32
N MET A 122 16.62 40.21 7.04
CA MET A 122 16.00 39.15 6.24
C MET A 122 15.20 39.82 5.13
N ASN A 123 15.72 39.78 3.90
CA ASN A 123 15.17 40.55 2.79
C ASN A 123 14.35 39.68 1.84
N SER A 124 13.38 40.29 1.15
CA SER A 124 12.57 39.67 0.10
C SER A 124 12.20 40.65 -1.00
N TYR A 125 12.27 40.20 -2.24
CA TYR A 125 11.91 40.97 -3.43
C TYR A 125 10.41 41.00 -3.73
N GLU A 126 9.56 40.61 -2.76
CA GLU A 126 8.10 40.57 -2.88
C GLU A 126 7.37 41.42 -1.81
N THR A 127 8.09 42.24 -1.02
CA THR A 127 7.54 43.20 -0.03
C THR A 127 8.39 44.47 0.08
N VAL A 128 7.83 45.56 0.65
CA VAL A 128 8.61 46.73 1.10
C VAL A 128 9.13 46.55 2.53
N ASP A 129 8.34 45.93 3.40
CA ASP A 129 8.72 45.72 4.80
C ASP A 129 9.66 44.54 4.96
N GLN A 130 10.95 44.82 5.16
CA GLN A 130 11.96 43.78 5.36
C GLN A 130 11.90 43.22 6.79
N GLY A 131 12.21 41.93 6.95
CA GLY A 131 12.30 41.26 8.24
C GLY A 131 13.68 41.36 8.86
N PHE A 132 13.84 40.90 10.10
CA PHE A 132 15.15 40.86 10.76
C PHE A 132 15.26 39.80 11.86
N ILE A 133 16.50 39.46 12.21
CA ILE A 133 16.87 38.63 13.36
C ILE A 133 17.68 39.47 14.34
N LEU A 134 17.27 39.51 15.60
CA LEU A 134 18.01 40.08 16.72
C LEU A 134 18.44 38.98 17.69
N THR A 135 19.72 38.94 18.07
CA THR A 135 20.25 37.97 19.03
C THR A 135 20.88 38.68 20.22
N ARG A 136 20.52 38.28 21.44
CA ARG A 136 21.10 38.75 22.70
C ARG A 136 21.35 37.54 23.61
N GLY A 137 22.61 37.11 23.71
CA GLY A 137 22.95 35.86 24.40
C GLY A 137 22.24 34.66 23.78
N SER A 138 21.62 33.82 24.60
CA SER A 138 20.80 32.67 24.17
C SER A 138 19.38 33.02 23.71
N ARG A 139 18.99 34.30 23.68
CA ARG A 139 17.66 34.75 23.24
C ARG A 139 17.70 35.35 21.83
N CYS A 140 16.68 35.00 21.04
CA CYS A 140 16.51 35.47 19.68
C CYS A 140 15.09 36.02 19.46
N ILE A 141 14.99 37.19 18.80
CA ILE A 141 13.75 37.76 18.27
C ILE A 141 13.85 37.73 16.75
N VAL A 142 12.84 37.17 16.09
CA VAL A 142 12.77 37.01 14.62
C VAL A 142 11.50 37.69 14.13
N VAL A 143 11.63 38.76 13.35
CA VAL A 143 10.48 39.49 12.80
C VAL A 143 10.31 39.18 11.33
N PHE A 144 9.16 38.61 10.98
CA PHE A 144 8.70 38.48 9.59
C PHE A 144 7.53 39.43 9.34
N PRO A 145 7.48 40.12 8.18
CA PRO A 145 6.24 40.71 7.71
C PRO A 145 5.22 39.59 7.44
N ALA A 146 3.95 39.82 7.74
CA ALA A 146 2.86 38.87 7.53
C ALA A 146 2.43 38.77 6.05
N VAL A 147 3.41 38.74 5.13
CA VAL A 147 3.24 38.75 3.68
C VAL A 147 3.59 37.37 3.12
N LYS A 148 2.56 36.63 2.66
CA LYS A 148 2.61 35.21 2.26
C LYS A 148 3.80 34.80 1.39
N LYS A 149 4.20 35.63 0.42
CA LYS A 149 5.37 35.37 -0.43
C LYS A 149 6.70 35.68 0.26
N ALA A 150 6.78 36.84 0.90
CA ALA A 150 8.02 37.32 1.51
C ALA A 150 8.48 36.44 2.68
N PHE A 151 7.55 35.92 3.47
CA PHE A 151 7.85 34.95 4.52
C PHE A 151 8.65 33.74 4.00
N GLY A 152 8.26 33.20 2.83
CA GLY A 152 8.94 32.05 2.22
C GLY A 152 10.39 32.33 1.84
N GLU A 153 10.66 33.49 1.24
CA GLU A 153 12.02 33.94 0.88
C GLU A 153 12.86 34.23 2.14
N MET A 154 12.32 35.02 3.07
CA MET A 154 13.01 35.40 4.31
C MET A 154 13.30 34.19 5.21
N PHE A 155 12.39 33.21 5.26
CA PHE A 155 12.63 31.96 5.97
C PHE A 155 13.77 31.19 5.31
N SER A 156 13.67 30.92 4.01
CA SER A 156 14.60 30.02 3.31
C SER A 156 16.02 30.58 3.19
N ASN A 157 16.14 31.89 2.98
CA ASN A 157 17.43 32.55 2.71
C ASN A 157 17.97 33.31 3.94
N GLY A 158 17.11 33.66 4.90
CA GLY A 158 17.47 34.44 6.10
C GLY A 158 17.54 33.61 7.39
N PHE A 159 16.45 32.92 7.74
CA PHE A 159 16.26 32.26 9.04
C PHE A 159 16.75 30.82 9.09
N TYR A 160 16.43 29.99 8.09
CA TYR A 160 16.90 28.60 8.02
C TYR A 160 18.44 28.48 8.03
N PRO A 161 19.21 29.27 7.25
CA PRO A 161 20.68 29.25 7.32
C PRO A 161 21.23 29.81 8.64
N PHE A 162 20.45 30.61 9.37
CA PHE A 162 20.79 31.06 10.72
C PHE A 162 20.58 29.93 11.74
N LEU A 163 19.45 29.21 11.70
CA LEU A 163 19.17 28.08 12.58
C LEU A 163 20.23 26.98 12.46
N LEU A 164 20.64 26.63 11.23
CA LEU A 164 21.74 25.69 11.00
C LEU A 164 23.04 26.18 11.66
N LYS A 165 23.47 27.40 11.32
CA LYS A 165 24.74 27.98 11.80
C LYS A 165 24.78 28.29 13.31
N SER A 166 23.63 28.41 13.98
CA SER A 166 23.54 28.78 15.40
C SER A 166 23.06 27.65 16.31
N GLY A 167 22.90 26.43 15.79
CA GLY A 167 22.50 25.27 16.61
C GLY A 167 22.86 23.89 16.06
N MET A 168 23.57 23.78 14.93
CA MET A 168 23.88 22.50 14.27
C MET A 168 25.28 22.53 13.63
N ASP A 169 26.34 22.45 14.43
CA ASP A 169 27.73 22.60 13.98
C ASP A 169 28.17 21.59 12.90
N SER A 170 27.50 20.43 12.79
CA SER A 170 27.75 19.43 11.75
C SER A 170 26.97 19.64 10.45
N ALA A 171 26.13 20.67 10.35
CA ALA A 171 25.25 20.88 9.19
C ALA A 171 26.00 21.46 7.98
N VAL A 172 25.85 20.81 6.81
CA VAL A 172 26.41 21.29 5.54
C VAL A 172 25.29 21.59 4.56
N VAL A 173 25.35 22.75 3.91
CA VAL A 173 24.47 23.13 2.78
C VAL A 173 25.33 23.27 1.53
N GLN A 174 24.98 22.54 0.47
CA GLN A 174 25.66 22.59 -0.82
C GLN A 174 24.66 22.95 -1.92
N THR A 175 24.79 24.15 -2.49
CA THR A 175 23.94 24.63 -3.59
C THR A 175 24.70 24.56 -4.92
N ILE A 176 24.06 23.99 -5.94
CA ILE A 176 24.58 23.87 -7.30
C ILE A 176 23.58 24.42 -8.33
N ALA A 177 24.10 25.02 -9.40
CA ALA A 177 23.29 25.42 -10.55
C ALA A 177 23.04 24.21 -11.47
N ILE A 178 21.78 23.95 -11.81
CA ILE A 178 21.34 22.84 -12.65
C ILE A 178 21.19 23.33 -14.10
N ARG A 179 21.52 22.47 -15.07
CA ARG A 179 21.28 22.76 -16.49
C ARG A 179 19.79 22.72 -16.80
N GLU A 180 19.31 23.72 -17.53
CA GLU A 180 17.89 23.83 -17.94
C GLU A 180 17.33 22.54 -18.56
N SER A 181 18.12 21.87 -19.41
CA SER A 181 17.75 20.60 -20.05
C SER A 181 17.78 19.37 -19.13
N LYS A 182 17.93 19.56 -17.82
CA LYS A 182 17.97 18.53 -16.77
C LYS A 182 17.11 18.87 -15.55
N VAL A 183 16.40 20.00 -15.56
CA VAL A 183 15.52 20.42 -14.45
C VAL A 183 14.40 19.39 -14.23
N SER A 184 13.73 18.95 -15.30
CA SER A 184 12.66 17.95 -15.21
C SER A 184 13.17 16.58 -14.78
N ASP A 185 14.30 16.11 -15.33
CA ASP A 185 14.92 14.83 -14.96
C ASP A 185 15.28 14.83 -13.45
N VAL A 186 15.85 15.93 -12.95
CA VAL A 186 16.18 16.11 -11.52
C VAL A 186 14.93 16.23 -10.65
N GLU A 187 13.86 16.89 -11.13
CA GLU A 187 12.57 16.96 -10.43
C GLU A 187 11.91 15.58 -10.31
N GLU A 188 12.03 14.72 -11.32
CA GLU A 188 11.53 13.34 -11.32
C GLU A 188 12.35 12.44 -10.39
N TYR A 189 13.69 12.49 -10.48
CA TYR A 189 14.59 11.80 -9.55
C TYR A 189 14.28 12.19 -8.08
N LEU A 190 14.11 13.49 -7.81
CA LEU A 190 13.83 13.99 -6.45
C LEU A 190 12.41 13.67 -5.96
N ARG A 191 11.45 13.35 -6.85
CA ARG A 191 10.16 12.76 -6.44
C ARG A 191 10.29 11.31 -5.98
N LEU A 192 11.21 10.55 -6.57
CA LEU A 192 11.43 9.13 -6.25
C LEU A 192 12.41 8.95 -5.08
N PHE A 193 13.27 9.93 -4.83
CA PHE A 193 14.23 9.95 -3.73
C PHE A 193 13.53 10.07 -2.35
N LYS A 194 13.21 8.94 -1.73
CA LYS A 194 12.74 8.86 -0.33
C LYS A 194 13.73 9.59 0.59
N HIS A 195 13.35 10.74 1.15
CA HIS A 195 14.22 11.54 2.03
C HIS A 195 14.76 10.72 3.20
N GLY A 196 16.07 10.48 3.24
CA GLY A 196 16.73 9.99 4.44
C GLY A 196 16.63 11.04 5.56
N LYS A 197 16.49 10.61 6.82
CA LYS A 197 16.27 11.45 8.04
C LYS A 197 17.35 12.53 8.33
N HIS A 198 18.32 12.68 7.43
CA HIS A 198 19.56 13.45 7.57
C HIS A 198 19.99 14.20 6.30
N VAL A 199 19.27 14.07 5.17
CA VAL A 199 19.62 14.75 3.90
C VAL A 199 18.36 15.28 3.21
N LEU A 200 18.34 16.59 2.95
CA LEU A 200 17.25 17.34 2.33
C LEU A 200 17.72 17.99 1.02
N PRO A 201 17.48 17.36 -0.15
CA PRO A 201 17.61 18.00 -1.45
C PRO A 201 16.36 18.84 -1.79
N LEU A 202 16.55 20.07 -2.28
CA LEU A 202 15.51 21.01 -2.70
C LEU A 202 15.87 21.69 -4.01
N LEU A 203 15.07 21.46 -5.04
CA LEU A 203 15.15 22.12 -6.35
C LEU A 203 14.29 23.41 -6.34
N TYR A 204 14.87 24.52 -6.77
CA TYR A 204 14.21 25.83 -6.84
C TYR A 204 14.77 26.69 -7.99
N GLN A 205 14.23 27.89 -8.18
CA GLN A 205 14.59 28.80 -9.27
C GLN A 205 14.88 30.20 -8.74
N GLU A 206 15.98 30.82 -9.20
CA GLU A 206 16.28 32.23 -8.96
C GLU A 206 16.50 32.94 -10.31
N GLY A 207 15.55 33.81 -10.69
CA GLY A 207 15.56 34.48 -11.99
C GLY A 207 15.37 33.50 -13.16
N GLU A 208 16.33 33.45 -14.08
CA GLU A 208 16.34 32.52 -15.23
C GLU A 208 17.20 31.27 -14.99
N GLU A 209 17.76 31.06 -13.79
CA GLU A 209 18.63 29.91 -13.49
C GLU A 209 18.03 29.04 -12.37
N HIS A 210 18.18 27.71 -12.52
CA HIS A 210 17.65 26.71 -11.62
C HIS A 210 18.74 26.17 -10.68
N PHE A 211 18.40 25.95 -9.41
CA PHE A 211 19.33 25.59 -8.35
C PHE A 211 18.84 24.39 -7.55
N LEU A 212 19.75 23.47 -7.24
CA LEU A 212 19.53 22.39 -6.28
C LEU A 212 20.36 22.69 -5.03
N SER A 213 19.71 22.88 -3.89
CA SER A 213 20.35 22.94 -2.57
C SER A 213 20.21 21.61 -1.87
N ILE A 214 21.31 21.07 -1.35
CA ILE A 214 21.34 19.83 -0.57
C ILE A 214 21.81 20.19 0.84
N THR A 215 20.96 20.02 1.84
CA THR A 215 21.36 20.12 3.26
C THR A 215 21.57 18.74 3.85
N ALA A 216 22.69 18.50 4.52
CA ALA A 216 22.94 17.28 5.29
C ALA A 216 23.30 17.57 6.75
N ILE A 217 22.85 16.71 7.67
CA ILE A 217 23.10 16.79 9.11
C ILE A 217 23.48 15.40 9.64
N ARG A 218 24.77 15.18 9.88
CA ARG A 218 25.39 13.93 10.34
C ARG A 218 26.14 14.13 11.66
N SER A 219 26.93 13.13 12.07
CA SER A 219 27.72 13.17 13.32
C SER A 219 28.87 14.18 13.25
N SER A 220 29.34 14.49 12.03
CA SER A 220 30.40 15.47 11.75
C SER A 220 30.10 16.28 10.47
N GLU A 221 30.75 17.44 10.32
CA GLU A 221 30.69 18.25 9.08
C GLU A 221 31.20 17.45 7.86
N GLU A 222 32.20 16.59 8.07
CA GLU A 222 32.82 15.77 7.01
C GLU A 222 31.86 14.69 6.49
N GLU A 223 31.16 13.97 7.38
CA GLU A 223 30.08 13.04 7.00
C GLU A 223 28.92 13.77 6.28
N SER A 224 28.55 14.98 6.73
CA SER A 224 27.51 15.77 6.08
C SER A 224 27.92 16.18 4.67
N ARG A 225 29.16 16.64 4.49
CA ARG A 225 29.73 16.96 3.17
C ARG A 225 29.75 15.73 2.26
N GLN A 226 30.26 14.59 2.74
CA GLN A 226 30.27 13.34 1.99
C GLN A 226 28.86 12.88 1.61
N ALA A 227 27.85 13.10 2.46
CA ALA A 227 26.45 12.77 2.16
C ALA A 227 25.84 13.66 1.06
N CYS A 228 26.19 14.95 0.99
CA CYS A 228 25.81 15.83 -0.11
C CYS A 228 26.51 15.44 -1.42
N GLU A 229 27.81 15.15 -1.36
CA GLU A 229 28.63 14.75 -2.50
C GLU A 229 28.15 13.40 -3.08
N SER A 230 27.89 12.40 -2.24
CA SER A 230 27.35 11.09 -2.67
C SER A 230 26.00 11.19 -3.39
N LEU A 231 25.13 12.11 -2.95
CA LEU A 231 23.85 12.35 -3.63
C LEU A 231 24.07 13.00 -5.01
N LEU A 232 25.03 13.91 -5.13
CA LEU A 232 25.38 14.53 -6.40
C LEU A 232 26.08 13.56 -7.37
N GLU A 233 26.92 12.65 -6.87
CA GLU A 233 27.52 11.59 -7.69
C GLU A 233 26.44 10.64 -8.24
N ASN A 234 25.47 10.23 -7.43
CA ASN A 234 24.33 9.44 -7.90
C ASN A 234 23.49 10.17 -8.97
N LEU A 235 23.20 11.46 -8.75
CA LEU A 235 22.50 12.33 -9.72
C LEU A 235 23.26 12.42 -11.06
N GLU A 236 24.59 12.62 -11.05
CA GLU A 236 25.38 12.69 -12.28
C GLU A 236 25.64 11.30 -12.91
N ALA A 237 25.59 10.21 -12.14
CA ALA A 237 25.74 8.84 -12.66
C ALA A 237 24.49 8.37 -13.43
N GLU A 238 23.29 8.63 -12.91
CA GLU A 238 22.03 8.20 -13.56
C GLU A 238 21.66 9.09 -14.75
N MET A 239 21.79 10.41 -14.60
CA MET A 239 21.31 11.37 -15.61
C MET A 239 22.42 11.95 -16.50
N GLY A 240 23.69 11.63 -16.24
CA GLY A 240 24.83 12.36 -16.78
C GLY A 240 24.97 13.74 -16.13
N SER A 241 26.04 14.47 -16.45
CA SER A 241 26.39 15.68 -15.71
C SER A 241 25.30 16.77 -15.70
N VAL A 242 24.67 16.97 -14.54
CA VAL A 242 23.57 17.94 -14.31
C VAL A 242 24.07 19.34 -14.01
N VAL A 243 25.33 19.49 -13.56
CA VAL A 243 25.89 20.77 -13.11
C VAL A 243 26.15 21.75 -14.26
N LEU A 244 25.66 22.98 -14.13
CA LEU A 244 25.85 24.07 -15.10
C LEU A 244 27.23 24.74 -14.94
N THR A 245 28.26 24.19 -15.58
CA THR A 245 29.62 24.73 -15.48
C THR A 245 29.81 26.04 -16.29
N ALA A 246 30.73 26.90 -15.85
CA ALA A 246 31.02 28.19 -16.48
C ALA A 246 31.50 28.09 -17.96
N ALA A 247 32.01 26.92 -18.38
CA ALA A 247 32.34 26.63 -19.78
C ALA A 247 31.07 26.39 -20.63
N ASN A 248 30.08 25.67 -20.09
CA ASN A 248 28.82 25.36 -20.77
C ASN A 248 27.88 26.56 -20.79
N SER A 249 27.79 27.34 -19.70
CA SER A 249 27.02 28.58 -19.64
C SER A 249 27.37 29.56 -20.78
N LYS A 250 28.65 29.70 -21.13
CA LYS A 250 29.10 30.51 -22.30
C LYS A 250 28.65 29.95 -23.65
N LYS A 251 28.39 28.65 -23.77
CA LYS A 251 27.96 27.96 -25.00
C LYS A 251 26.44 28.09 -25.18
N GLU A 252 25.69 27.90 -24.10
CA GLU A 252 24.23 28.04 -24.06
C GLU A 252 23.78 29.50 -24.18
N LYS A 253 24.43 30.45 -23.46
CA LYS A 253 24.16 31.89 -23.64
C LYS A 253 24.52 32.37 -25.06
N LYS A 254 25.41 31.67 -25.79
CA LYS A 254 25.68 31.89 -27.23
C LYS A 254 24.59 31.29 -28.14
N LEU A 255 24.00 30.15 -27.75
CA LEU A 255 22.87 29.52 -28.45
C LEU A 255 21.57 30.32 -28.25
N ALA A 256 21.30 30.79 -27.04
CA ALA A 256 20.21 31.72 -26.73
C ALA A 256 20.35 33.03 -27.52
N LYS A 257 21.56 33.62 -27.58
CA LYS A 257 21.84 34.80 -28.42
C LYS A 257 21.69 34.51 -29.92
N LYS A 258 21.86 33.25 -30.37
CA LYS A 258 21.57 32.82 -31.74
C LYS A 258 20.07 32.64 -32.00
N LYS A 259 19.29 32.10 -31.04
CA LYS A 259 17.81 32.11 -31.07
C LYS A 259 17.26 33.54 -31.14
N SER A 260 17.76 34.43 -30.28
CA SER A 260 17.41 35.85 -30.26
C SER A 260 17.68 36.54 -31.61
N LYS A 261 18.86 36.33 -32.22
CA LYS A 261 19.15 36.88 -33.55
C LYS A 261 18.27 36.26 -34.65
N ALA A 262 17.92 34.99 -34.55
CA ALA A 262 17.00 34.33 -35.49
C ALA A 262 15.55 34.84 -35.37
N LEU A 263 15.11 35.29 -34.19
CA LEU A 263 13.85 36.06 -34.06
C LEU A 263 13.98 37.45 -34.68
N GLN A 264 15.11 38.13 -34.47
CA GLN A 264 15.35 39.48 -34.99
C GLN A 264 15.40 39.51 -36.53
N GLU A 265 15.84 38.44 -37.18
CA GLU A 265 15.81 38.26 -38.64
C GLU A 265 14.41 37.94 -39.21
N ILE A 266 13.39 37.80 -38.36
CA ILE A 266 11.98 37.57 -38.75
C ILE A 266 11.15 38.88 -38.71
N GLU A 267 11.60 39.93 -38.01
CA GLU A 267 10.88 41.21 -37.91
C GLU A 267 11.05 42.13 -39.16
N ASP A 268 12.00 41.84 -40.04
CA ASP A 268 12.51 42.78 -41.07
C ASP A 268 11.82 42.65 -42.47
N TYR A 269 10.50 42.36 -42.51
CA TYR A 269 9.73 42.18 -43.76
C TYR A 269 8.53 43.15 -43.88
N ASP A 270 8.63 44.16 -44.77
CA ASP A 270 7.64 45.24 -44.96
C ASP A 270 7.17 45.41 -46.44
N PRO A 271 5.84 45.39 -46.71
CA PRO A 271 5.25 45.68 -48.02
C PRO A 271 4.58 47.08 -48.15
N LYS A 272 5.36 48.16 -48.04
CA LYS A 272 5.24 49.46 -48.77
C LYS A 272 3.98 50.37 -48.70
N GLU A 273 4.25 51.60 -48.24
CA GLU A 273 3.84 52.93 -48.78
C GLU A 273 2.34 53.36 -48.81
N GLY A 274 2.02 54.54 -48.21
CA GLY A 274 0.62 55.04 -48.18
C GLY A 274 0.27 56.55 -47.95
N LYS A 275 1.12 57.39 -47.32
CA LYS A 275 0.86 58.83 -46.95
C LYS A 275 -0.23 59.05 -45.87
N SER A 276 -0.29 60.14 -45.07
CA SER A 276 0.60 61.31 -44.84
C SER A 276 0.45 61.88 -43.41
N GLU A 277 1.57 62.35 -42.84
CA GLU A 277 1.75 63.41 -41.82
C GLU A 277 0.69 63.67 -40.72
N ALA A 278 0.99 63.23 -39.49
CA ALA A 278 1.16 64.09 -38.31
C ALA A 278 1.86 63.30 -37.17
N LYS A 279 2.56 63.99 -36.24
CA LYS A 279 3.36 63.35 -35.19
C LYS A 279 2.58 63.14 -33.88
N GLU A 280 2.57 61.92 -33.34
CA GLU A 280 2.91 61.69 -31.92
C GLU A 280 3.26 60.21 -31.63
N LYS A 281 4.00 59.96 -30.54
CA LYS A 281 4.47 58.61 -30.18
C LYS A 281 3.44 57.86 -29.34
N LYS A 282 3.12 56.61 -29.69
CA LYS A 282 2.48 55.64 -28.78
C LYS A 282 3.25 54.32 -28.78
N GLY A 283 3.69 53.89 -27.60
CA GLY A 283 4.56 52.71 -27.42
C GLY A 283 3.78 51.38 -27.29
N GLY A 284 4.49 50.26 -27.48
CA GLY A 284 3.96 48.89 -27.57
C GLY A 284 3.41 48.25 -26.28
N PHE A 285 2.76 49.01 -25.40
CA PHE A 285 2.25 48.52 -24.10
C PHE A 285 1.16 47.44 -24.22
N GLY A 286 0.57 47.28 -25.41
CA GLY A 286 -0.50 46.32 -25.67
C GLY A 286 -0.07 44.84 -25.76
N MET A 287 1.19 44.54 -26.07
CA MET A 287 1.64 43.15 -26.25
C MET A 287 2.08 42.50 -24.92
N VAL A 288 2.82 43.24 -24.09
CA VAL A 288 3.25 42.78 -22.75
C VAL A 288 2.03 42.48 -21.86
N ARG A 289 1.01 43.35 -21.90
CA ARG A 289 -0.25 43.12 -21.15
C ARG A 289 -1.02 41.89 -21.65
N LYS A 290 -0.92 41.52 -22.93
CA LYS A 290 -1.47 40.26 -23.46
C LYS A 290 -0.66 39.05 -23.01
N LEU A 291 0.67 39.14 -22.98
CA LEU A 291 1.55 38.04 -22.53
C LEU A 291 1.43 37.77 -21.02
N LEU A 292 1.37 38.79 -20.19
CA LEU A 292 1.10 38.64 -18.75
C LEU A 292 -0.29 38.07 -18.49
N LEU A 293 -1.31 38.53 -19.23
CA LEU A 293 -2.65 37.95 -19.17
C LEU A 293 -2.64 36.49 -19.62
N LEU A 294 -1.90 36.14 -20.67
CA LEU A 294 -1.75 34.76 -21.14
C LEU A 294 -1.07 33.88 -20.09
N LEU A 295 -0.02 34.36 -19.42
CA LEU A 295 0.67 33.63 -18.34
C LEU A 295 -0.27 33.39 -17.14
N CYS A 296 -0.97 34.44 -16.67
CA CYS A 296 -1.97 34.29 -15.60
C CYS A 296 -3.12 33.37 -16.01
N ILE A 297 -3.54 33.38 -17.27
CA ILE A 297 -4.51 32.41 -17.82
C ILE A 297 -3.93 31.00 -17.81
N CYS A 298 -2.67 30.79 -18.21
CA CYS A 298 -2.03 29.46 -18.16
C CYS A 298 -1.90 28.93 -16.73
N THR A 299 -1.51 29.76 -15.76
CA THR A 299 -1.45 29.34 -14.34
C THR A 299 -2.86 29.07 -13.79
N PHE A 300 -3.84 29.93 -14.10
CA PHE A 300 -5.23 29.71 -13.71
C PHE A 300 -5.81 28.44 -14.33
N LEU A 301 -5.58 28.18 -15.62
CA LEU A 301 -6.01 26.96 -16.30
C LEU A 301 -5.24 25.72 -15.81
N GLY A 302 -3.99 25.85 -15.37
CA GLY A 302 -3.24 24.79 -14.73
C GLY A 302 -3.81 24.42 -13.36
N SER A 303 -4.04 25.41 -12.49
CA SER A 303 -4.63 25.18 -11.16
C SER A 303 -6.10 24.77 -11.23
N ALA A 304 -6.90 25.37 -12.10
CA ALA A 304 -8.28 24.96 -12.37
C ALA A 304 -8.37 23.62 -13.11
N GLY A 305 -7.36 23.27 -13.91
CA GLY A 305 -7.20 21.95 -14.52
C GLY A 305 -6.86 20.88 -13.49
N TYR A 306 -5.97 21.16 -12.54
CA TYR A 306 -5.65 20.26 -11.42
C TYR A 306 -6.83 20.10 -10.45
N LEU A 307 -7.43 21.21 -10.01
CA LEU A 307 -8.59 21.18 -9.12
C LEU A 307 -9.81 20.56 -9.82
N GLY A 308 -9.99 20.87 -11.10
CA GLY A 308 -10.99 20.25 -11.97
C GLY A 308 -10.73 18.77 -12.22
N LEU A 309 -9.48 18.32 -12.30
CA LEU A 309 -9.13 16.89 -12.36
C LEU A 309 -9.43 16.18 -11.05
N ARG A 310 -9.13 16.79 -9.89
CA ARG A 310 -9.48 16.25 -8.57
C ARG A 310 -10.99 16.18 -8.36
N PHE A 311 -11.73 17.22 -8.76
CA PHE A 311 -13.19 17.24 -8.71
C PHE A 311 -13.81 16.25 -9.72
N TYR A 312 -13.24 16.15 -10.92
CA TYR A 312 -13.63 15.13 -11.91
C TYR A 312 -13.34 13.71 -11.39
N GLN A 313 -12.24 13.47 -10.68
CA GLN A 313 -11.96 12.17 -10.05
C GLN A 313 -12.99 11.85 -8.95
N SER A 314 -13.31 12.81 -8.06
CA SER A 314 -14.36 12.65 -7.04
C SER A 314 -15.74 12.36 -7.66
N VAL A 315 -16.17 13.15 -8.65
CA VAL A 315 -17.46 12.98 -9.33
C VAL A 315 -17.50 11.72 -10.19
N SER A 316 -16.41 11.38 -10.90
CA SER A 316 -16.33 10.15 -11.69
C SER A 316 -16.26 8.90 -10.82
N ASN A 317 -15.75 9.00 -9.59
CA ASN A 317 -15.80 7.91 -8.61
C ASN A 317 -17.22 7.72 -8.09
N LEU A 318 -17.89 8.81 -7.70
CA LEU A 318 -19.30 8.80 -7.28
C LEU A 318 -20.20 8.22 -8.38
N GLN A 319 -20.09 8.72 -9.62
CA GLN A 319 -20.84 8.20 -10.76
C GLN A 319 -20.54 6.73 -11.10
N GLY A 320 -19.31 6.27 -10.84
CA GLY A 320 -18.95 4.86 -10.93
C GLY A 320 -19.76 4.03 -9.95
N TYR A 321 -19.72 4.38 -8.66
CA TYR A 321 -20.45 3.66 -7.61
C TYR A 321 -21.98 3.80 -7.72
N GLU A 322 -22.51 4.95 -8.17
CA GLU A 322 -23.93 5.10 -8.57
C GLU A 322 -24.31 4.11 -9.68
N SER A 323 -23.46 3.92 -10.70
CA SER A 323 -23.73 2.96 -11.77
C SER A 323 -23.61 1.49 -11.32
N LEU A 324 -22.71 1.19 -10.38
CA LEU A 324 -22.63 -0.14 -9.75
C LEU A 324 -23.84 -0.42 -8.86
N ARG A 325 -24.38 0.63 -8.21
CA ARG A 325 -25.65 0.53 -7.48
C ARG A 325 -26.83 0.24 -8.42
N GLU A 326 -26.89 0.90 -9.58
CA GLU A 326 -27.89 0.60 -10.62
C GLU A 326 -27.74 -0.84 -11.15
N VAL A 327 -26.52 -1.36 -11.33
CA VAL A 327 -26.28 -2.76 -11.73
C VAL A 327 -26.76 -3.75 -10.67
N TYR A 328 -26.62 -3.42 -9.38
CA TYR A 328 -27.07 -4.22 -8.25
C TYR A 328 -28.60 -4.18 -8.06
N ASP A 329 -29.21 -3.00 -8.07
CA ASP A 329 -30.67 -2.82 -7.88
C ASP A 329 -31.51 -3.39 -9.02
N ASN A 330 -30.98 -3.44 -10.25
CA ASN A 330 -31.66 -4.12 -11.37
C ASN A 330 -31.49 -5.66 -11.30
N GLY A 331 -30.53 -6.16 -10.52
CA GLY A 331 -30.11 -7.55 -10.49
C GLY A 331 -29.67 -8.08 -11.85
N GLY A 332 -29.70 -9.41 -12.00
CA GLY A 332 -29.39 -10.04 -13.28
C GLY A 332 -29.82 -11.51 -13.37
N PHE A 333 -29.54 -12.10 -14.53
CA PHE A 333 -29.56 -13.55 -14.68
C PHE A 333 -28.14 -14.08 -14.45
N PRO A 334 -27.95 -15.13 -13.61
CA PRO A 334 -26.66 -15.79 -13.42
C PRO A 334 -25.95 -16.11 -14.74
N PRO A 335 -24.74 -15.56 -14.98
CA PRO A 335 -23.92 -15.93 -16.12
C PRO A 335 -23.39 -17.37 -15.99
N ILE A 336 -22.90 -17.93 -17.10
CA ILE A 336 -22.25 -19.25 -17.08
C ILE A 336 -20.97 -19.15 -16.24
N GLY A 337 -20.86 -19.98 -15.19
CA GLY A 337 -19.76 -19.96 -14.22
C GLY A 337 -20.08 -19.23 -12.91
N TYR A 338 -21.25 -18.59 -12.79
CA TYR A 338 -21.73 -18.03 -11.53
C TYR A 338 -21.93 -19.11 -10.45
N PRO A 339 -21.52 -18.89 -9.19
CA PRO A 339 -21.76 -19.86 -8.12
C PRO A 339 -23.25 -20.08 -7.87
N ALA A 340 -23.68 -21.34 -7.73
CA ALA A 340 -25.09 -21.70 -7.59
C ALA A 340 -25.69 -21.39 -6.20
N ASP A 341 -24.84 -20.95 -5.28
CA ASP A 341 -25.12 -20.57 -3.90
C ASP A 341 -24.96 -19.05 -3.64
N TYR A 342 -24.69 -18.26 -4.68
CA TYR A 342 -24.70 -16.79 -4.63
C TYR A 342 -26.11 -16.23 -4.93
N ASP A 343 -26.51 -15.15 -4.24
CA ASP A 343 -27.77 -14.44 -4.49
C ASP A 343 -27.71 -13.66 -5.81
N ASN A 344 -28.72 -13.90 -6.68
CA ASN A 344 -28.81 -13.38 -8.05
C ASN A 344 -28.71 -11.85 -8.16
N ASP A 345 -29.00 -11.10 -7.10
CA ASP A 345 -28.78 -9.64 -7.04
C ASP A 345 -27.32 -9.28 -7.41
N PHE A 346 -26.34 -10.12 -7.06
CA PHE A 346 -24.93 -9.92 -7.38
C PHE A 346 -24.52 -10.37 -8.79
N SER A 347 -25.39 -11.02 -9.55
CA SER A 347 -25.01 -11.61 -10.85
C SER A 347 -24.61 -10.56 -11.90
N GLY A 348 -25.09 -9.32 -11.80
CA GLY A 348 -24.61 -8.19 -12.60
C GLY A 348 -23.22 -7.72 -12.18
N LEU A 349 -23.01 -7.52 -10.87
CA LEU A 349 -21.72 -7.10 -10.31
C LEU A 349 -20.60 -8.13 -10.56
N TRP A 350 -20.90 -9.42 -10.45
CA TRP A 350 -19.94 -10.52 -10.66
C TRP A 350 -19.43 -10.60 -12.10
N GLN A 351 -20.19 -10.13 -13.09
CA GLN A 351 -19.75 -10.01 -14.48
C GLN A 351 -18.74 -8.87 -14.69
N ILE A 352 -18.73 -7.87 -13.81
CA ILE A 352 -17.77 -6.76 -13.80
C ILE A 352 -16.53 -7.17 -12.99
N ASN A 353 -16.72 -7.75 -11.81
CA ASN A 353 -15.66 -8.30 -10.98
C ASN A 353 -16.11 -9.57 -10.22
N PRO A 354 -15.56 -10.76 -10.53
CA PRO A 354 -15.86 -12.00 -9.82
C PRO A 354 -15.47 -12.03 -8.34
N ASP A 355 -14.58 -11.15 -7.88
CA ASP A 355 -14.16 -11.02 -6.47
C ASP A 355 -15.25 -10.40 -5.58
N VAL A 356 -16.42 -10.04 -6.12
CA VAL A 356 -17.54 -9.50 -5.34
C VAL A 356 -18.08 -10.53 -4.34
N VAL A 357 -18.18 -10.13 -3.08
CA VAL A 357 -18.70 -10.95 -1.96
C VAL A 357 -19.84 -10.29 -1.21
N GLY A 358 -20.17 -9.03 -1.49
CA GLY A 358 -21.33 -8.39 -0.90
C GLY A 358 -21.56 -6.93 -1.29
N TRP A 359 -22.51 -6.31 -0.61
CA TRP A 359 -22.85 -4.90 -0.65
C TRP A 359 -23.06 -4.39 0.77
N LEU A 360 -22.37 -3.32 1.14
CA LEU A 360 -22.34 -2.75 2.49
C LEU A 360 -22.94 -1.35 2.49
N SER A 361 -23.92 -1.11 3.36
CA SER A 361 -24.65 0.15 3.44
C SER A 361 -25.00 0.55 4.87
N ILE A 362 -25.08 1.85 5.13
CA ILE A 362 -25.63 2.42 6.38
C ILE A 362 -26.71 3.43 5.97
N GLU A 363 -27.98 3.15 6.31
CA GLU A 363 -29.13 3.93 5.87
C GLU A 363 -28.99 5.42 6.25
N GLY A 364 -29.30 6.31 5.30
CA GLY A 364 -29.20 7.76 5.48
C GLY A 364 -27.78 8.33 5.38
N THR A 365 -26.75 7.52 5.09
CA THR A 365 -25.35 7.97 4.98
C THR A 365 -24.82 7.89 3.54
N SER A 366 -23.58 8.35 3.33
CA SER A 366 -22.81 8.19 2.09
C SER A 366 -22.05 6.85 1.97
N LEU A 367 -22.30 5.90 2.89
CA LEU A 367 -21.76 4.55 2.84
C LEU A 367 -22.80 3.63 2.21
N ASP A 368 -22.60 3.34 0.92
CA ASP A 368 -23.43 2.46 0.09
C ASP A 368 -22.55 1.93 -1.06
N TYR A 369 -21.89 0.79 -0.86
CA TYR A 369 -20.81 0.33 -1.75
C TYR A 369 -20.78 -1.20 -1.94
N PRO A 370 -20.35 -1.70 -3.12
CA PRO A 370 -20.00 -3.10 -3.29
C PRO A 370 -18.75 -3.44 -2.48
N VAL A 371 -18.65 -4.69 -2.05
CA VAL A 371 -17.53 -5.21 -1.26
C VAL A 371 -16.93 -6.43 -1.97
N VAL A 372 -15.60 -6.46 -2.05
CA VAL A 372 -14.82 -7.53 -2.68
C VAL A 372 -13.97 -8.28 -1.66
N GLN A 373 -13.53 -9.49 -2.00
CA GLN A 373 -12.56 -10.27 -1.22
C GLN A 373 -11.60 -10.99 -2.16
N THR A 374 -10.36 -11.15 -1.74
CA THR A 374 -9.34 -11.85 -2.51
C THR A 374 -8.30 -12.45 -1.56
N THR A 375 -7.25 -13.10 -2.08
CA THR A 375 -6.29 -13.86 -1.26
C THR A 375 -5.36 -13.02 -0.38
N ASP A 376 -5.39 -11.68 -0.49
CA ASP A 376 -4.57 -10.79 0.33
C ASP A 376 -5.23 -9.42 0.60
N ASN A 377 -4.87 -8.82 1.73
CA ASN A 377 -5.39 -7.53 2.21
C ASN A 377 -4.76 -6.28 1.54
N THR A 378 -3.97 -6.45 0.46
CA THR A 378 -3.21 -5.37 -0.19
C THR A 378 -3.68 -5.08 -1.61
N PHE A 379 -4.23 -6.07 -2.31
CA PHE A 379 -4.66 -5.98 -3.71
C PHE A 379 -5.64 -4.82 -3.95
N TYR A 380 -6.74 -4.76 -3.20
CA TYR A 380 -7.76 -3.71 -3.35
C TYR A 380 -7.43 -2.37 -2.67
N HIS A 381 -6.31 -2.27 -1.94
CA HIS A 381 -5.91 -1.06 -1.21
C HIS A 381 -5.65 0.19 -2.10
N ARG A 382 -5.53 0.04 -3.42
CA ARG A 382 -5.51 1.16 -4.39
C ARG A 382 -6.26 0.87 -5.70
N LEU A 383 -7.21 -0.07 -5.68
CA LEU A 383 -8.02 -0.41 -6.85
C LEU A 383 -9.50 -0.09 -6.59
N ASN A 384 -10.23 0.34 -7.62
CA ASN A 384 -11.70 0.35 -7.57
C ASN A 384 -12.27 -1.06 -7.80
N PHE A 385 -13.61 -1.14 -7.81
CA PHE A 385 -14.33 -2.38 -8.09
C PHE A 385 -13.94 -3.02 -9.44
N GLU A 386 -13.61 -2.22 -10.46
CA GLU A 386 -13.17 -2.70 -11.78
C GLU A 386 -11.68 -3.12 -11.85
N GLY A 387 -10.91 -3.01 -10.76
CA GLY A 387 -9.48 -3.32 -10.75
C GLY A 387 -8.57 -2.26 -11.39
N GLU A 388 -9.07 -1.06 -11.70
CA GLU A 388 -8.27 0.10 -12.12
C GLU A 388 -7.70 0.86 -10.90
N SER A 389 -6.53 1.50 -11.07
CA SER A 389 -5.88 2.26 -10.00
C SER A 389 -6.70 3.49 -9.58
N ASN A 390 -7.21 3.49 -8.34
CA ASN A 390 -8.09 4.51 -7.78
C ASN A 390 -7.59 5.00 -6.40
N LEU A 391 -7.80 6.29 -6.10
CA LEU A 391 -7.43 6.89 -4.81
C LEU A 391 -8.41 6.54 -3.69
N HIS A 392 -9.71 6.51 -4.01
CA HIS A 392 -10.82 6.13 -3.14
C HIS A 392 -10.79 4.63 -2.85
N GLY A 393 -10.37 3.83 -3.83
CA GLY A 393 -10.36 2.37 -3.76
C GLY A 393 -11.77 1.77 -3.81
N VAL A 394 -11.91 0.56 -3.29
CA VAL A 394 -13.18 -0.14 -3.02
C VAL A 394 -13.10 -0.77 -1.62
N PRO A 395 -14.21 -0.87 -0.85
CA PRO A 395 -14.21 -1.63 0.40
C PRO A 395 -13.92 -3.12 0.15
N PHE A 396 -13.13 -3.74 1.03
CA PHE A 396 -12.79 -5.15 0.91
C PHE A 396 -12.79 -5.90 2.25
N VAL A 397 -13.22 -7.16 2.23
CA VAL A 397 -13.21 -8.07 3.38
C VAL A 397 -11.79 -8.62 3.58
N ASP A 398 -11.40 -8.86 4.83
CA ASP A 398 -10.15 -9.52 5.18
C ASP A 398 -10.03 -10.92 4.54
N CYS A 399 -8.86 -11.27 4.00
CA CYS A 399 -8.66 -12.51 3.25
C CYS A 399 -8.78 -13.80 4.08
N ASN A 400 -8.85 -13.71 5.42
CA ASN A 400 -9.01 -14.85 6.33
C ASN A 400 -10.48 -15.09 6.75
N VAL A 401 -11.40 -14.19 6.44
CA VAL A 401 -12.83 -14.29 6.81
C VAL A 401 -13.55 -15.29 5.90
N ASP A 402 -14.21 -16.29 6.46
CA ASP A 402 -15.27 -17.01 5.76
C ASP A 402 -16.57 -16.20 5.85
N LEU A 403 -17.29 -16.05 4.72
CA LEU A 403 -18.58 -15.37 4.60
C LEU A 403 -19.76 -16.33 4.36
N LYS A 404 -19.46 -17.57 4.00
CA LYS A 404 -20.39 -18.65 3.69
C LYS A 404 -20.79 -19.41 4.94
N GLU A 405 -19.78 -19.75 5.76
CA GLU A 405 -19.91 -20.21 7.14
C GLU A 405 -19.31 -19.10 8.03
N PRO A 406 -20.05 -18.00 8.31
CA PRO A 406 -19.45 -16.73 8.70
C PRO A 406 -18.49 -16.81 9.90
N SER A 407 -17.29 -16.26 9.76
CA SER A 407 -16.33 -16.11 10.86
C SER A 407 -16.91 -15.36 12.07
N ASN A 408 -16.37 -15.55 13.28
CA ASN A 408 -16.81 -14.84 14.49
C ASN A 408 -16.86 -13.31 14.31
N ASN A 409 -15.93 -12.75 13.54
CA ASN A 409 -15.84 -11.33 13.22
C ASN A 409 -15.50 -11.13 11.73
N THR A 410 -16.46 -10.61 10.98
CA THR A 410 -16.24 -10.15 9.60
C THR A 410 -15.53 -8.79 9.64
N ILE A 411 -14.30 -8.71 9.15
CA ILE A 411 -13.53 -7.46 9.09
C ILE A 411 -13.58 -6.89 7.66
N ILE A 412 -13.96 -5.62 7.53
CA ILE A 412 -14.00 -4.89 6.25
C ILE A 412 -13.16 -3.62 6.36
N TYR A 413 -12.27 -3.42 5.39
CA TYR A 413 -11.41 -2.24 5.28
C TYR A 413 -11.93 -1.30 4.20
N GLY A 414 -11.84 0.01 4.43
CA GLY A 414 -12.19 1.03 3.45
C GLY A 414 -11.45 2.34 3.69
N HIS A 415 -11.23 3.15 2.65
CA HIS A 415 -10.51 4.41 2.80
C HIS A 415 -11.35 5.52 3.40
N ASN A 416 -10.67 6.44 4.09
CA ASN A 416 -11.21 7.72 4.51
C ASN A 416 -10.69 8.78 3.54
N ILE A 417 -11.56 9.34 2.70
CA ILE A 417 -11.19 10.36 1.72
C ILE A 417 -11.53 11.74 2.27
N LYS A 418 -10.48 12.41 2.78
CA LYS A 418 -10.56 13.70 3.45
C LYS A 418 -11.22 14.77 2.57
N ASN A 419 -12.31 15.34 3.09
CA ASN A 419 -13.11 16.42 2.48
C ASN A 419 -13.89 16.02 1.21
N ASP A 420 -14.31 14.75 1.08
CA ASP A 420 -15.04 14.24 -0.10
C ASP A 420 -16.28 13.38 0.29
N ASP A 421 -16.54 13.18 1.59
CA ASP A 421 -17.62 12.37 2.22
C ASP A 421 -17.82 10.91 1.73
N GLN A 422 -17.10 10.48 0.70
CA GLN A 422 -17.12 9.15 0.09
C GLN A 422 -16.33 8.09 0.90
N MET A 423 -16.54 6.83 0.54
CA MET A 423 -15.95 5.64 1.20
C MET A 423 -16.30 5.61 2.70
N PHE A 424 -15.36 5.23 3.57
CA PHE A 424 -15.58 5.12 5.01
C PHE A 424 -15.40 6.45 5.77
N ASN A 425 -15.38 7.60 5.09
CA ASN A 425 -15.30 8.91 5.74
C ASN A 425 -16.48 9.16 6.70
N SER A 426 -17.67 8.66 6.37
CA SER A 426 -18.87 8.73 7.22
C SER A 426 -18.68 8.11 8.59
N LEU A 427 -17.81 7.10 8.75
CA LEU A 427 -17.56 6.45 10.04
C LEU A 427 -17.01 7.41 11.09
N LEU A 428 -16.25 8.45 10.69
CA LEU A 428 -15.73 9.45 11.62
C LEU A 428 -16.85 10.26 12.31
N LYS A 429 -18.08 10.26 11.78
CA LYS A 429 -19.21 11.00 12.35
C LYS A 429 -19.75 10.32 13.62
N TYR A 430 -19.43 9.04 13.87
CA TYR A 430 -19.71 8.35 15.14
C TYR A 430 -18.91 8.88 16.35
N TRP A 431 -18.03 9.87 16.16
CA TRP A 431 -17.58 10.75 17.26
C TRP A 431 -18.73 11.54 17.91
N ASP A 432 -19.92 11.62 17.30
CA ASP A 432 -21.11 12.28 17.82
C ASP A 432 -22.22 11.28 18.20
N PRO A 433 -22.73 11.27 19.46
CA PRO A 433 -23.84 10.41 19.87
C PRO A 433 -25.14 10.71 19.14
N GLU A 434 -25.36 11.93 18.62
CA GLU A 434 -26.58 12.21 17.85
C GLU A 434 -26.53 11.54 16.47
N TYR A 435 -25.36 11.52 15.81
CA TYR A 435 -25.17 10.77 14.57
C TYR A 435 -25.36 9.26 14.75
N TYR A 436 -24.93 8.71 15.90
CA TYR A 436 -25.20 7.31 16.24
C TYR A 436 -26.71 7.02 16.38
N LYS A 437 -27.51 7.95 16.91
CA LYS A 437 -28.98 7.78 17.04
C LYS A 437 -29.68 7.78 15.68
N GLU A 438 -29.17 8.55 14.73
CA GLU A 438 -29.69 8.60 13.36
C GLU A 438 -29.27 7.37 12.53
N HIS A 439 -28.10 6.77 12.82
CA HIS A 439 -27.51 5.67 12.03
C HIS A 439 -27.01 4.48 12.88
N PRO A 440 -27.83 3.77 13.67
CA PRO A 440 -27.36 2.70 14.57
C PRO A 440 -27.14 1.33 13.92
N ILE A 441 -27.59 1.13 12.67
CA ILE A 441 -27.56 -0.14 11.95
C ILE A 441 -26.60 -0.09 10.76
N VAL A 442 -25.79 -1.14 10.62
CA VAL A 442 -25.08 -1.46 9.38
C VAL A 442 -25.81 -2.60 8.68
N GLU A 443 -26.07 -2.46 7.38
CA GLU A 443 -26.54 -3.54 6.53
C GLU A 443 -25.38 -4.11 5.71
N PHE A 444 -25.25 -5.43 5.69
CA PHE A 444 -24.31 -6.12 4.80
C PHE A 444 -25.06 -7.25 4.11
N HIS A 445 -25.35 -7.07 2.82
CA HIS A 445 -25.79 -8.16 1.97
C HIS A 445 -24.53 -8.91 1.52
N THR A 446 -24.25 -10.09 2.06
CA THR A 446 -23.24 -10.95 1.44
C THR A 446 -23.85 -11.63 0.22
N VAL A 447 -23.03 -12.15 -0.69
CA VAL A 447 -23.49 -13.08 -1.73
C VAL A 447 -24.25 -14.29 -1.18
N TYR A 448 -24.16 -14.59 0.11
CA TYR A 448 -24.89 -15.67 0.79
C TYR A 448 -26.13 -15.22 1.58
N GLY A 449 -26.47 -13.91 1.59
CA GLY A 449 -27.73 -13.40 2.15
C GLY A 449 -27.64 -12.06 2.89
N LYS A 450 -28.81 -11.43 3.09
CA LYS A 450 -28.98 -10.09 3.69
C LYS A 450 -28.92 -10.15 5.21
N ARG A 451 -28.00 -9.38 5.82
CA ARG A 451 -27.78 -9.31 7.27
C ARG A 451 -27.79 -7.86 7.76
N GLN A 452 -28.30 -7.65 8.97
CA GLN A 452 -28.29 -6.37 9.69
C GLN A 452 -27.48 -6.51 10.98
N TYR A 453 -26.72 -5.48 11.35
CA TYR A 453 -25.86 -5.46 12.52
C TYR A 453 -26.09 -4.18 13.34
N LYS A 454 -26.29 -4.32 14.65
CA LYS A 454 -26.33 -3.19 15.58
C LYS A 454 -24.94 -2.77 15.98
N ILE A 455 -24.57 -1.51 15.72
CA ILE A 455 -23.31 -0.93 16.16
C ILE A 455 -23.32 -0.89 17.69
N PHE A 456 -22.40 -1.61 18.35
CA PHE A 456 -22.29 -1.55 19.82
C PHE A 456 -21.09 -0.72 20.27
N ALA A 457 -20.07 -0.54 19.42
CA ALA A 457 -18.89 0.24 19.74
C ALA A 457 -18.29 1.03 18.58
N ALA A 458 -17.66 2.16 18.91
CA ALA A 458 -16.77 2.94 18.04
C ALA A 458 -15.52 3.34 18.82
N PHE A 459 -14.31 3.22 18.23
CA PHE A 459 -13.05 3.55 18.91
C PHE A 459 -11.92 3.96 17.96
N VAL A 460 -10.87 4.57 18.55
CA VAL A 460 -9.61 4.89 17.88
C VAL A 460 -8.54 3.88 18.28
N ALA A 461 -7.76 3.39 17.32
CA ALA A 461 -6.66 2.45 17.53
C ALA A 461 -5.36 2.90 16.85
N ASN A 462 -4.22 2.53 17.44
CA ASN A 462 -2.89 2.56 16.82
C ASN A 462 -2.58 1.20 16.18
N VAL A 463 -1.94 1.21 15.00
CA VAL A 463 -1.30 0.01 14.42
C VAL A 463 0.24 0.07 14.46
N ASN A 464 0.80 1.11 15.09
CA ASN A 464 2.24 1.29 15.27
C ASN A 464 2.62 1.01 16.74
N PRO A 465 3.51 0.03 17.02
CA PRO A 465 4.02 -0.23 18.37
C PRO A 465 4.76 0.95 19.02
N SER A 466 5.30 1.90 18.25
CA SER A 466 5.91 3.11 18.85
C SER A 466 4.88 4.11 19.38
N HIS A 467 3.58 3.83 19.24
CA HIS A 467 2.47 4.64 19.77
C HIS A 467 1.84 4.01 21.04
N GLY A 468 2.46 2.97 21.58
CA GLY A 468 2.00 2.25 22.77
C GLY A 468 1.60 0.81 22.47
N GLU A 469 0.91 0.22 23.44
CA GLU A 469 0.26 -1.08 23.32
C GLU A 469 -0.65 -1.13 22.08
N VAL A 470 -0.50 -2.16 21.22
CA VAL A 470 -1.29 -2.31 20.00
C VAL A 470 -2.43 -3.30 20.25
N PHE A 471 -3.67 -2.81 20.21
CA PHE A 471 -4.84 -3.70 20.19
C PHE A 471 -4.95 -4.33 18.78
N GLN A 472 -4.68 -5.63 18.68
CA GLN A 472 -4.64 -6.38 17.41
C GLN A 472 -6.05 -6.71 16.86
N TYR A 473 -6.97 -5.74 16.90
CA TYR A 473 -8.36 -5.95 16.50
C TYR A 473 -8.54 -6.43 15.05
N HIS A 474 -7.53 -6.18 14.20
CA HIS A 474 -7.48 -6.56 12.79
C HIS A 474 -6.89 -7.98 12.55
N THR A 475 -6.69 -8.78 13.61
CA THR A 475 -6.32 -10.20 13.50
C THR A 475 -7.37 -11.14 14.10
N PHE A 476 -8.33 -10.62 14.85
CA PHE A 476 -9.40 -11.41 15.45
C PHE A 476 -10.52 -11.63 14.43
N VAL A 477 -10.47 -12.75 13.73
CA VAL A 477 -11.45 -13.17 12.70
C VAL A 477 -12.30 -14.33 13.23
N ASP A 478 -11.68 -15.42 13.66
CA ASP A 478 -12.32 -16.54 14.34
C ASP A 478 -11.67 -16.79 15.70
N ALA A 479 -12.51 -17.14 16.68
CA ALA A 479 -12.08 -17.31 18.07
C ALA A 479 -11.57 -18.74 18.31
N VAL A 480 -10.42 -18.87 18.97
CA VAL A 480 -9.85 -20.19 19.33
C VAL A 480 -10.71 -20.89 20.38
N ASP A 481 -11.24 -20.13 21.34
CA ASP A 481 -12.19 -20.60 22.35
C ASP A 481 -13.09 -19.46 22.89
N LEU A 482 -13.89 -19.77 23.91
CA LEU A 482 -14.83 -18.85 24.53
C LEU A 482 -14.16 -17.67 25.27
N SER A 483 -12.94 -17.84 25.77
CA SER A 483 -12.19 -16.80 26.49
C SER A 483 -11.59 -15.77 25.54
N ASP A 484 -11.10 -16.21 24.37
CA ASP A 484 -10.56 -15.37 23.30
C ASP A 484 -11.59 -14.34 22.81
N ILE A 485 -12.81 -14.78 22.49
CA ILE A 485 -13.91 -13.86 22.12
C ILE A 485 -14.40 -12.99 23.28
N GLN A 486 -14.34 -13.46 24.52
CA GLN A 486 -14.66 -12.64 25.70
C GLN A 486 -13.62 -11.54 25.94
N GLU A 487 -12.33 -11.84 25.76
CA GLU A 487 -11.24 -10.87 25.82
C GLU A 487 -11.34 -9.85 24.67
N TYR A 488 -11.66 -10.28 23.44
CA TYR A 488 -11.91 -9.37 22.33
C TYR A 488 -13.06 -8.41 22.62
N ILE A 489 -14.23 -8.93 23.04
CA ILE A 489 -15.41 -8.13 23.38
C ILE A 489 -15.09 -7.13 24.50
N TYR A 490 -14.41 -7.56 25.56
CA TYR A 490 -13.96 -6.68 26.64
C TYR A 490 -13.03 -5.58 26.12
N ASN A 491 -12.03 -5.93 25.31
CA ASN A 491 -11.08 -4.97 24.74
C ASN A 491 -11.74 -3.94 23.79
N VAL A 492 -12.80 -4.33 23.07
CA VAL A 492 -13.64 -3.39 22.31
C VAL A 492 -14.46 -2.49 23.24
N GLN A 493 -15.13 -3.07 24.25
CA GLN A 493 -15.99 -2.34 25.17
C GLN A 493 -15.23 -1.26 25.97
N VAL A 494 -14.06 -1.55 26.53
CA VAL A 494 -13.29 -0.56 27.31
C VAL A 494 -12.76 0.60 26.46
N ARG A 495 -12.61 0.41 25.14
CA ARG A 495 -12.15 1.44 24.18
C ARG A 495 -13.29 2.26 23.58
N ASN A 496 -14.53 1.87 23.80
CA ASN A 496 -15.72 2.45 23.17
C ASN A 496 -15.94 3.91 23.57
N ILE A 497 -15.93 4.84 22.61
CA ILE A 497 -16.11 6.28 22.84
C ILE A 497 -17.58 6.68 23.10
N LEU A 498 -18.51 5.76 22.86
CA LEU A 498 -19.94 5.92 23.11
C LEU A 498 -20.41 4.94 24.19
N ASN A 499 -21.40 5.34 24.98
CA ASN A 499 -22.33 4.41 25.59
C ASN A 499 -23.47 4.23 24.57
N THR A 500 -23.68 3.01 24.07
CA THR A 500 -24.62 2.72 22.98
C THR A 500 -25.95 2.11 23.44
N GLY A 501 -25.96 1.51 24.64
CA GLY A 501 -27.09 0.71 25.15
C GLY A 501 -27.28 -0.66 24.47
N VAL A 502 -26.46 -0.98 23.47
CA VAL A 502 -26.50 -2.26 22.74
C VAL A 502 -25.69 -3.31 23.48
N ASP A 503 -26.28 -4.48 23.68
CA ASP A 503 -25.63 -5.64 24.27
C ASP A 503 -24.88 -6.48 23.23
N VAL A 504 -23.88 -7.23 23.67
CA VAL A 504 -23.12 -8.18 22.85
C VAL A 504 -22.78 -9.42 23.69
N LEU A 505 -22.93 -10.59 23.08
CA LEU A 505 -22.66 -11.89 23.67
C LEU A 505 -21.55 -12.62 22.89
N PRO A 506 -20.76 -13.50 23.53
CA PRO A 506 -19.77 -14.35 22.85
C PRO A 506 -20.32 -15.28 21.75
N SER A 507 -21.64 -15.43 21.66
CA SER A 507 -22.34 -16.18 20.61
C SER A 507 -22.75 -15.34 19.39
N ASP A 508 -22.66 -14.01 19.46
CA ASP A 508 -23.06 -13.14 18.37
C ASP A 508 -21.96 -13.11 17.29
N LYS A 509 -22.37 -12.99 16.02
CA LYS A 509 -21.45 -12.73 14.91
C LYS A 509 -21.20 -11.23 14.77
N LEU A 510 -19.93 -10.85 14.65
CA LEU A 510 -19.49 -9.45 14.67
C LEU A 510 -19.16 -8.95 13.27
N LEU A 511 -19.28 -7.64 13.07
CA LEU A 511 -18.90 -6.91 11.87
C LEU A 511 -18.03 -5.71 12.28
N THR A 512 -16.76 -5.73 11.88
CA THR A 512 -15.78 -4.68 12.15
C THR A 512 -15.52 -3.88 10.88
N LEU A 513 -15.82 -2.58 10.87
CA LEU A 513 -15.43 -1.67 9.79
C LEU A 513 -14.22 -0.84 10.24
N SER A 514 -13.12 -0.87 9.48
CA SER A 514 -11.89 -0.15 9.81
C SER A 514 -11.48 0.84 8.73
N THR A 515 -11.12 2.06 9.14
CA THR A 515 -10.58 3.09 8.24
C THR A 515 -9.43 3.90 8.85
N CYS A 516 -8.66 4.56 8.00
CA CYS A 516 -7.61 5.49 8.44
C CYS A 516 -8.23 6.74 9.05
N THR A 517 -7.60 7.28 10.10
CA THR A 517 -7.96 8.60 10.65
C THR A 517 -6.72 9.45 10.93
N TYR A 518 -6.89 10.69 11.35
CA TYR A 518 -5.87 11.75 11.27
C TYR A 518 -5.50 12.42 12.60
N GLU A 519 -5.99 11.89 13.72
CA GLU A 519 -5.67 12.34 15.08
C GLU A 519 -4.17 12.14 15.39
N PHE A 520 -3.58 11.04 14.90
CA PHE A 520 -2.14 10.78 14.95
C PHE A 520 -1.69 9.92 13.77
N ASP A 521 -0.37 9.79 13.55
CA ASP A 521 0.16 8.99 12.45
C ASP A 521 -0.24 7.50 12.59
N ASN A 522 -0.64 6.90 11.47
CA ASN A 522 -1.15 5.54 11.42
C ASN A 522 -2.31 5.24 12.41
N ALA A 523 -3.11 6.24 12.77
CA ALA A 523 -4.36 6.03 13.48
C ALA A 523 -5.40 5.26 12.64
N ARG A 524 -6.28 4.53 13.32
CA ARG A 524 -7.46 3.88 12.75
C ARG A 524 -8.70 4.28 13.53
N PHE A 525 -9.77 4.57 12.83
CA PHE A 525 -11.11 4.66 13.41
C PHE A 525 -11.85 3.38 13.07
N VAL A 526 -12.45 2.76 14.07
CA VAL A 526 -13.04 1.43 13.98
C VAL A 526 -14.45 1.49 14.55
N ILE A 527 -15.43 0.94 13.84
CA ILE A 527 -16.73 0.60 14.44
C ILE A 527 -16.89 -0.91 14.47
N VAL A 528 -17.52 -1.42 15.54
CA VAL A 528 -17.84 -2.83 15.70
C VAL A 528 -19.32 -2.97 16.00
N ALA A 529 -19.96 -3.78 15.18
CA ALA A 529 -21.38 -4.10 15.24
C ALA A 529 -21.56 -5.61 15.49
N ARG A 530 -22.73 -6.01 16.01
CA ARG A 530 -23.09 -7.41 16.22
C ARG A 530 -24.41 -7.72 15.51
N GLU A 531 -24.53 -8.93 14.97
CA GLU A 531 -25.67 -9.33 14.12
C GLU A 531 -27.01 -9.18 14.87
N LEU A 532 -28.06 -8.78 14.15
CA LEU A 532 -29.40 -8.63 14.70
C LEU A 532 -29.98 -10.01 15.00
N ARG A 533 -30.36 -10.27 16.26
CA ARG A 533 -30.78 -11.61 16.66
C ARG A 533 -32.18 -11.91 16.13
N ALA A 534 -32.47 -13.20 15.87
CA ALA A 534 -33.73 -13.61 15.25
C ALA A 534 -34.96 -13.15 16.04
N GLY A 535 -35.72 -12.20 15.48
CA GLY A 535 -36.91 -11.60 16.11
C GLY A 535 -36.66 -10.35 16.96
N GLU A 536 -35.42 -9.82 16.99
CA GLU A 536 -35.08 -8.55 17.61
C GLU A 536 -35.50 -7.35 16.72
N SER A 537 -35.93 -6.23 17.33
CA SER A 537 -36.14 -4.96 16.59
C SER A 537 -34.78 -4.33 16.26
N PRO A 538 -34.58 -3.76 15.05
CA PRO A 538 -33.37 -2.97 14.74
C PRO A 538 -33.28 -1.66 15.56
N GLU A 539 -34.37 -1.21 16.19
CA GLU A 539 -34.39 0.01 17.00
C GLU A 539 -33.45 -0.07 18.23
N ILE A 540 -32.95 1.10 18.65
CA ILE A 540 -32.17 1.31 19.86
C ILE A 540 -32.98 2.14 20.88
N ASP A 541 -32.48 2.29 22.11
CA ASP A 541 -32.95 3.30 23.06
C ASP A 541 -32.09 4.57 22.95
N PRO A 542 -32.59 5.69 22.37
CA PRO A 542 -31.82 6.93 22.24
C PRO A 542 -31.49 7.61 23.58
N SER A 543 -32.12 7.21 24.69
CA SER A 543 -31.86 7.75 26.03
C SER A 543 -30.69 7.06 26.73
N ALA A 544 -30.33 5.84 26.31
CA ALA A 544 -29.10 5.17 26.73
C ALA A 544 -27.85 5.77 26.04
N VAL A 545 -28.03 6.42 24.89
CA VAL A 545 -26.92 6.92 24.07
C VAL A 545 -26.28 8.17 24.66
N SER A 546 -24.98 8.09 24.93
CA SER A 546 -24.16 9.22 25.42
C SER A 546 -22.69 9.04 25.04
N LYS A 547 -21.84 10.06 25.21
CA LYS A 547 -20.39 9.88 25.11
C LYS A 547 -19.86 9.17 26.35
N ASN A 548 -18.96 8.20 26.16
CA ASN A 548 -18.19 7.63 27.27
C ASN A 548 -17.25 8.71 27.83
N SER A 549 -17.26 8.90 29.15
CA SER A 549 -16.42 9.90 29.83
C SER A 549 -15.00 9.42 30.09
N SER A 550 -14.71 8.13 29.95
CA SER A 550 -13.39 7.54 30.25
C SER A 550 -13.05 6.31 29.39
N PRO A 551 -13.16 6.38 28.05
CA PRO A 551 -12.68 5.31 27.18
C PRO A 551 -11.16 5.12 27.32
N LEU A 552 -10.74 3.87 27.17
CA LEU A 552 -9.34 3.51 26.97
C LEU A 552 -8.91 3.95 25.57
N MET A 553 -8.03 4.95 25.49
CA MET A 553 -7.44 5.41 24.24
C MET A 553 -6.04 4.81 24.05
N PRO A 554 -5.50 4.76 22.82
CA PRO A 554 -4.09 4.42 22.57
C PRO A 554 -3.12 5.29 23.39
N ASP A 555 -1.97 4.77 23.82
CA ASP A 555 -1.08 5.51 24.74
C ASP A 555 -0.59 6.86 24.17
N ILE A 556 -0.40 6.94 22.85
CA ILE A 556 -0.10 8.18 22.11
C ILE A 556 -1.19 9.27 22.29
N TRP A 557 -2.45 8.89 22.53
CA TRP A 557 -3.54 9.84 22.76
C TRP A 557 -3.28 10.68 24.01
N TYR A 558 -2.93 10.03 25.13
CA TYR A 558 -2.65 10.72 26.39
C TYR A 558 -1.38 11.59 26.30
N GLN A 559 -0.47 11.29 25.38
CA GLN A 559 0.72 12.12 25.10
C GLN A 559 0.39 13.36 24.25
N LEU A 560 -0.56 13.26 23.31
CA LEU A 560 -0.93 14.34 22.39
C LEU A 560 -2.03 15.26 22.94
N TYR A 561 -3.01 14.70 23.67
CA TYR A 561 -4.22 15.37 24.12
C TYR A 561 -4.35 15.46 25.64
N GLY A 562 -3.48 14.77 26.39
CA GLY A 562 -3.55 14.71 27.86
C GLY A 562 -4.64 13.77 28.38
N GLY A 563 -4.98 13.94 29.66
CA GLY A 563 -5.88 13.04 30.40
C GLY A 563 -5.14 11.87 31.07
N THR A 564 -5.89 11.02 31.74
CA THR A 564 -5.38 9.85 32.47
C THR A 564 -5.87 8.55 31.84
N LYS A 565 -4.97 7.59 31.58
CA LYS A 565 -5.33 6.23 31.16
C LYS A 565 -6.19 5.58 32.26
N PRO A 566 -7.39 5.04 31.96
CA PRO A 566 -8.26 4.45 32.97
C PRO A 566 -7.60 3.19 33.55
N VAL A 567 -7.85 2.93 34.83
CA VAL A 567 -7.46 1.67 35.48
C VAL A 567 -8.45 0.60 35.07
N LEU A 568 -7.97 -0.44 34.39
CA LEU A 568 -8.78 -1.58 33.96
C LEU A 568 -8.86 -2.61 35.10
N GLU A 569 -10.07 -3.10 35.38
CA GLU A 569 -10.25 -4.25 36.28
C GLU A 569 -9.92 -5.54 35.53
N VAL A 570 -9.12 -6.43 36.14
CA VAL A 570 -8.76 -7.72 35.55
C VAL A 570 -10.02 -8.60 35.50
N PRO A 571 -10.47 -9.05 34.31
CA PRO A 571 -11.70 -9.81 34.19
C PRO A 571 -11.56 -11.19 34.84
N THR A 572 -12.51 -11.53 35.72
CA THR A 572 -12.62 -12.86 36.33
C THR A 572 -13.74 -13.64 35.64
N PHE A 573 -13.40 -14.26 34.52
CA PHE A 573 -14.35 -15.04 33.74
C PHE A 573 -14.85 -16.27 34.53
N SER A 574 -16.17 -16.46 34.56
CA SER A 574 -16.86 -17.53 35.28
C SER A 574 -17.95 -18.10 34.37
N ASP A 575 -18.09 -19.43 34.34
CA ASP A 575 -18.97 -20.19 33.44
C ASP A 575 -20.49 -20.00 33.65
N THR A 576 -20.91 -18.90 34.28
CA THR A 576 -22.33 -18.54 34.51
C THR A 576 -22.58 -17.07 34.18
N VAL A 577 -23.08 -16.83 32.96
CA VAL A 577 -23.43 -15.48 32.47
C VAL A 577 -24.75 -15.00 33.08
N VAL A 578 -24.66 -13.98 33.95
CA VAL A 578 -25.55 -12.79 33.91
C VAL A 578 -24.74 -11.58 34.40
N LEU A 579 -24.40 -10.65 33.50
CA LEU A 579 -24.10 -9.27 33.89
C LEU A 579 -25.36 -8.43 33.65
N SER A 580 -25.86 -7.79 34.70
CA SER A 580 -27.17 -7.14 34.70
C SER A 580 -27.12 -5.76 34.04
N THR A 581 -27.88 -5.57 32.97
CA THR A 581 -28.28 -4.25 32.50
C THR A 581 -29.05 -3.51 33.61
N ASN A 582 -28.65 -2.28 33.95
CA ASN A 582 -29.40 -1.47 34.91
C ASN A 582 -30.82 -1.16 34.39
N SER A 583 -31.77 -1.05 35.31
CA SER A 583 -33.20 -1.15 35.00
C SER A 583 -33.87 0.18 34.63
N SER A 584 -34.88 0.07 33.76
CA SER A 584 -35.78 1.17 33.36
C SER A 584 -36.65 1.65 34.53
N PRO A 585 -37.09 2.93 34.59
CA PRO A 585 -37.62 3.53 35.81
C PRO A 585 -39.15 3.53 35.91
N GLU A 586 -39.72 3.41 37.11
CA GLU A 586 -41.11 3.85 37.37
C GLU A 586 -41.39 4.22 38.85
N THR A 587 -41.69 5.50 39.10
CA THR A 587 -42.45 6.04 40.27
C THR A 587 -41.82 5.91 41.69
N LYS A 588 -42.10 6.78 42.68
CA LYS A 588 -43.04 7.92 42.79
C LYS A 588 -42.68 8.86 43.95
N GLU A 589 -42.97 10.17 43.80
CA GLU A 589 -43.24 11.16 44.88
C GLU A 589 -42.10 11.42 45.93
N GLU A 590 -41.89 12.63 46.49
CA GLU A 590 -42.78 13.79 46.68
C GLU A 590 -41.98 15.14 46.76
N ILE A 591 -42.35 16.13 45.91
CA ILE A 591 -42.60 17.57 46.27
C ILE A 591 -41.47 18.34 47.04
N LYS A 592 -40.70 19.28 46.45
CA LYS A 592 -40.99 20.72 46.08
C LYS A 592 -39.63 21.43 45.75
N LEU A 593 -39.42 22.69 45.28
CA LEU A 593 -40.10 23.97 44.88
C LEU A 593 -39.28 24.51 43.64
N ASN A 594 -39.71 25.36 42.69
CA ASN A 594 -40.10 26.80 42.69
C ASN A 594 -39.03 27.78 43.23
N ASP A 595 -38.66 28.91 42.60
CA ASP A 595 -38.96 29.54 41.27
C ASP A 595 -37.86 30.60 40.94
N ASP A 596 -37.77 31.06 39.67
CA ASP A 596 -37.35 32.42 39.21
C ASP A 596 -35.91 32.97 39.52
N PHE A 597 -35.31 33.97 38.82
CA PHE A 597 -35.28 34.46 37.42
C PHE A 597 -34.14 35.55 37.32
N ILE A 598 -33.81 36.07 36.11
CA ILE A 598 -33.07 37.36 35.81
C ILE A 598 -31.51 37.46 35.88
N GLU A 599 -30.91 37.64 34.68
CA GLU A 599 -29.92 38.65 34.17
C GLU A 599 -28.57 39.07 34.85
N ALA A 600 -27.49 38.92 34.06
CA ALA A 600 -26.52 39.94 33.57
C ALA A 600 -25.54 40.78 34.46
N SER A 601 -24.24 40.38 34.41
CA SER A 601 -23.06 41.16 33.93
C SER A 601 -22.31 42.25 34.76
N PHE A 602 -20.99 42.32 34.46
CA PHE A 602 -20.00 43.43 34.56
C PHE A 602 -19.10 43.69 35.81
N GLU A 603 -17.84 44.07 35.50
CA GLU A 603 -16.72 44.65 36.33
C GLU A 603 -16.10 43.77 37.46
N GLY A 604 -14.81 43.90 37.84
CA GLY A 604 -13.67 44.69 37.32
C GLY A 604 -12.46 44.81 38.30
N SER A 605 -11.34 45.42 37.86
CA SER A 605 -10.15 45.86 38.64
C SER A 605 -9.01 44.85 38.96
N ALA A 606 -7.79 45.36 39.27
CA ALA A 606 -6.53 44.60 39.31
C ALA A 606 -5.39 45.23 40.18
N PHE A 607 -4.29 44.45 40.33
CA PHE A 607 -2.90 44.81 40.72
C PHE A 607 -2.54 45.31 42.15
N ALA A 608 -1.49 44.70 42.74
CA ALA A 608 -0.75 45.21 43.90
C ALA A 608 0.71 44.68 44.02
N THR A 609 1.61 45.21 43.18
CA THR A 609 3.08 45.37 43.38
C THR A 609 4.04 44.20 43.69
N LEU A 610 5.19 44.29 43.00
CA LEU A 610 6.37 43.43 43.00
C LEU A 610 7.39 43.74 44.13
N SER A 611 8.44 42.90 44.23
CA SER A 611 9.83 43.26 44.58
C SER A 611 10.30 43.30 46.06
N ALA A 612 10.72 42.13 46.57
CA ALA A 612 11.89 41.98 47.45
C ALA A 612 12.40 40.52 47.40
N LEU A 613 13.70 40.20 47.35
CA LEU A 613 14.88 40.99 46.92
C LEU A 613 16.01 39.99 46.54
N LEU A 614 16.85 40.35 45.56
CA LEU A 614 17.98 39.56 45.04
C LEU A 614 19.02 39.17 46.13
N GLN A 615 19.75 38.05 45.94
CA GLN A 615 21.21 38.07 45.63
C GLN A 615 21.89 36.66 45.58
N ASN A 616 22.60 36.40 44.47
CA ASN A 616 24.02 35.93 44.38
C ASN A 616 24.42 34.48 44.77
N VAL A 617 25.50 33.83 44.25
CA VAL A 617 26.50 34.05 43.15
C VAL A 617 27.41 32.79 42.99
N GLU A 618 27.96 32.50 41.79
CA GLU A 618 29.11 31.57 41.48
C GLU A 618 28.96 30.07 41.87
N GLU A 619 29.67 29.04 41.34
CA GLU A 619 30.60 28.86 40.20
C GLU A 619 30.57 27.37 39.69
N GLU A 620 31.22 27.06 38.55
CA GLU A 620 31.58 25.70 38.07
C GLU A 620 32.99 25.26 38.63
N PRO A 621 33.63 24.08 38.37
CA PRO A 621 33.34 23.00 37.37
C PRO A 621 33.59 21.51 37.80
N GLU A 622 33.40 20.59 36.83
CA GLU A 622 34.08 19.30 36.56
C GLU A 622 34.17 18.10 37.56
N LYS A 623 33.66 16.95 37.06
CA LYS A 623 34.28 15.58 36.96
C LYS A 623 34.20 14.49 38.06
N THR A 624 34.29 13.26 37.52
CA THR A 624 34.70 11.94 38.09
C THR A 624 33.79 11.17 39.06
N GLU A 625 33.18 10.11 38.49
CA GLU A 625 33.21 8.69 38.90
C GLU A 625 33.00 8.23 40.36
N GLU A 626 32.09 7.24 40.47
CA GLU A 626 32.00 6.13 41.43
C GLU A 626 31.85 6.35 42.96
N ASN A 627 30.67 5.91 43.44
CA ASN A 627 30.45 4.98 44.58
C ASN A 627 29.85 5.51 45.92
N SER A 628 28.92 4.70 46.45
CA SER A 628 28.39 4.60 47.83
C SER A 628 27.24 5.53 48.35
N ASN A 629 26.17 4.85 48.79
CA ASN A 629 25.29 5.11 49.95
C ASN A 629 24.08 6.10 49.92
N GLN A 630 23.01 5.62 50.58
CA GLN A 630 21.79 6.25 51.15
C GLN A 630 22.08 7.36 52.20
N PRO A 631 21.10 8.13 52.79
CA PRO A 631 19.67 7.83 53.10
C PRO A 631 18.70 9.06 53.02
N PRO A 632 17.56 9.20 53.78
CA PRO A 632 16.46 8.31 54.20
C PRO A 632 15.03 8.79 53.74
N VAL A 633 13.94 8.19 54.26
CA VAL A 633 12.51 8.36 53.86
C VAL A 633 11.61 8.89 55.00
N THR A 634 10.51 9.64 54.70
CA THR A 634 9.32 9.77 55.60
C THR A 634 7.99 10.11 54.88
N GLN A 635 6.84 9.72 55.48
CA GLN A 635 5.44 10.14 55.17
C GLN A 635 4.71 10.63 56.46
N VAL A 636 3.48 11.18 56.37
CA VAL A 636 2.80 11.86 57.53
C VAL A 636 1.27 11.61 57.64
N ALA A 637 0.86 10.83 58.67
CA ALA A 637 -0.28 10.97 59.63
C ALA A 637 -1.74 11.35 59.16
N PRO A 638 -2.77 11.47 60.04
CA PRO A 638 -3.04 10.98 61.43
C PRO A 638 -4.39 10.16 61.49
N PRO A 639 -5.20 10.03 62.59
CA PRO A 639 -5.02 10.28 64.04
C PRO A 639 -5.53 9.18 65.02
N THR A 640 -5.10 9.20 66.29
CA THR A 640 -6.02 9.22 67.47
C THR A 640 -5.34 9.57 68.82
N THR A 641 -5.99 10.44 69.60
CA THR A 641 -6.08 10.62 71.09
C THR A 641 -4.86 10.44 72.04
N GLU A 642 -4.29 11.58 72.45
CA GLU A 642 -3.74 11.98 73.77
C GLU A 642 -2.90 11.07 74.71
N THR A 643 -1.57 11.30 74.66
CA THR A 643 -0.64 11.68 75.77
C THR A 643 0.08 10.68 76.72
N GLN A 644 1.37 11.03 76.91
CA GLN A 644 2.26 10.85 78.09
C GLN A 644 3.13 9.55 78.18
N PRO A 645 4.39 9.63 78.72
CA PRO A 645 5.52 9.71 77.78
C PRO A 645 6.80 8.87 78.10
N LEU A 646 7.63 8.72 77.04
CA LEU A 646 9.09 8.50 77.01
C LEU A 646 9.71 7.35 77.84
N LYS A 647 10.15 6.32 77.12
CA LYS A 647 11.35 5.50 77.40
C LYS A 647 11.91 4.91 76.09
N GLU A 648 13.18 4.54 76.10
CA GLU A 648 13.84 3.83 75.01
C GLU A 648 13.52 2.33 75.07
N GLU A 649 13.29 1.71 73.91
CA GLU A 649 13.19 0.25 73.73
C GLU A 649 14.06 -0.20 72.54
N GLU A 650 14.54 -1.43 72.64
CA GLU A 650 15.59 -2.01 71.80
C GLU A 650 14.97 -2.76 70.60
N LYS A 651 15.50 -2.58 69.38
CA LYS A 651 14.96 -3.26 68.19
C LYS A 651 15.57 -4.64 68.00
N GLU A 652 14.73 -5.67 68.11
CA GLU A 652 15.08 -7.03 67.65
C GLU A 652 15.30 -7.06 66.12
N VAL A 653 16.25 -7.89 65.68
CA VAL A 653 16.54 -8.14 64.25
C VAL A 653 15.65 -9.28 63.75
N PRO A 654 15.01 -9.19 62.56
CA PRO A 654 14.14 -10.26 62.07
C PRO A 654 14.92 -11.57 61.80
N LYS A 655 14.28 -12.69 62.13
CA LYS A 655 14.69 -14.07 61.78
C LYS A 655 14.09 -14.50 60.44
N VAL A 656 14.64 -15.53 59.81
CA VAL A 656 14.01 -16.17 58.65
C VAL A 656 12.86 -17.06 59.14
N GLU A 657 11.66 -16.92 58.58
CA GLU A 657 10.49 -17.72 59.00
C GLU A 657 10.14 -18.84 58.01
N SER A 658 10.33 -18.61 56.71
CA SER A 658 10.26 -19.68 55.70
C SER A 658 11.17 -19.43 54.50
N VAL A 659 11.50 -20.50 53.78
CA VAL A 659 12.13 -20.48 52.46
C VAL A 659 11.48 -21.54 51.57
N THR A 660 11.37 -21.25 50.28
CA THR A 660 10.90 -22.17 49.22
C THR A 660 11.83 -22.09 48.03
N ILE A 661 12.11 -23.24 47.40
CA ILE A 661 12.83 -23.30 46.12
C ILE A 661 11.81 -23.23 44.98
N LEU A 662 12.00 -22.28 44.06
CA LEU A 662 11.25 -22.17 42.82
C LEU A 662 12.01 -22.87 41.68
N SER A 663 11.28 -23.61 40.85
CA SER A 663 11.81 -24.36 39.70
C SER A 663 10.74 -24.48 38.61
N SER A 664 11.17 -24.58 37.35
CA SER A 664 10.28 -24.79 36.21
C SER A 664 9.89 -26.26 35.98
N ASN A 665 10.70 -27.23 36.42
CA ASN A 665 10.45 -28.67 36.20
C ASN A 665 11.02 -29.53 37.35
N SER A 666 10.35 -30.62 37.70
CA SER A 666 10.80 -31.57 38.75
C SER A 666 11.70 -32.71 38.23
N SER A 667 12.15 -32.65 36.97
CA SER A 667 12.99 -33.68 36.35
C SER A 667 13.93 -33.12 35.30
N LEU A 668 15.10 -33.73 35.16
CA LEU A 668 16.13 -33.42 34.14
C LEU A 668 16.56 -34.69 33.41
N HIS A 669 17.23 -34.53 32.26
CA HIS A 669 17.98 -35.59 31.59
C HIS A 669 19.48 -35.50 31.90
N VAL A 670 20.17 -36.64 31.95
CA VAL A 670 21.63 -36.70 32.13
C VAL A 670 22.34 -35.83 31.08
N GLY A 671 23.17 -34.90 31.55
CA GLY A 671 23.92 -33.94 30.72
C GLY A 671 23.31 -32.54 30.61
N THR A 672 22.11 -32.30 31.15
CA THR A 672 21.44 -30.97 31.13
C THR A 672 21.67 -30.17 32.42
N THR A 673 21.41 -28.86 32.36
CA THR A 673 21.43 -27.93 33.50
C THR A 673 20.06 -27.28 33.76
N MET A 674 19.87 -26.73 34.96
CA MET A 674 18.68 -25.96 35.36
C MET A 674 19.02 -24.96 36.46
N ASP A 675 18.54 -23.73 36.33
CA ASP A 675 18.73 -22.70 37.37
C ASP A 675 17.56 -22.73 38.37
N LEU A 676 17.86 -22.59 39.66
CA LEU A 676 16.87 -22.54 40.74
C LEU A 676 16.82 -21.16 41.40
N GLN A 677 15.63 -20.74 41.83
CA GLN A 677 15.43 -19.47 42.53
C GLN A 677 14.95 -19.69 43.97
N ALA A 678 15.20 -18.71 44.85
CA ALA A 678 14.86 -18.76 46.26
C ALA A 678 13.78 -17.71 46.60
N ALA A 679 12.67 -18.15 47.19
CA ALA A 679 11.68 -17.27 47.82
C ALA A 679 11.82 -17.38 49.35
N VAL A 680 11.93 -16.25 50.04
CA VAL A 680 12.13 -16.18 51.51
C VAL A 680 11.08 -15.27 52.12
N GLU A 681 10.49 -15.67 53.24
CA GLU A 681 9.56 -14.84 54.01
C GLU A 681 9.97 -14.73 55.50
N PRO A 682 9.90 -13.52 56.10
CA PRO A 682 9.72 -12.23 55.42
C PRO A 682 10.94 -11.88 54.53
N GLN A 683 10.78 -10.92 53.62
CA GLN A 683 11.86 -10.44 52.76
C GLN A 683 12.94 -9.72 53.60
N ILE A 684 14.14 -10.30 53.66
CA ILE A 684 15.28 -9.82 54.47
C ILE A 684 16.49 -9.61 53.54
N PRO A 685 17.20 -8.46 53.61
CA PRO A 685 18.43 -8.24 52.85
C PRO A 685 19.64 -8.97 53.47
N GLU A 686 20.73 -9.12 52.70
CA GLU A 686 22.02 -9.69 53.16
C GLU A 686 21.96 -11.12 53.72
N LEU A 687 20.97 -11.92 53.31
CA LEU A 687 20.86 -13.34 53.64
C LEU A 687 22.04 -14.17 53.09
N THR A 688 22.47 -15.17 53.86
CA THR A 688 23.46 -16.16 53.43
C THR A 688 22.76 -17.42 52.91
N TYR A 689 23.03 -17.78 51.66
CA TYR A 689 22.47 -18.96 50.97
C TYR A 689 23.48 -20.11 50.92
N GLN A 690 23.02 -21.35 51.09
CA GLN A 690 23.83 -22.56 50.95
C GLN A 690 23.04 -23.64 50.20
N TRP A 691 23.36 -23.84 48.92
CA TRP A 691 22.83 -24.94 48.11
C TRP A 691 23.58 -26.25 48.36
N LYS A 692 22.87 -27.38 48.26
CA LYS A 692 23.44 -28.72 48.42
C LYS A 692 22.62 -29.79 47.70
N SER A 693 23.28 -30.65 46.94
CA SER A 693 22.68 -31.90 46.45
C SER A 693 22.81 -33.03 47.47
N SER A 694 21.75 -33.81 47.67
CA SER A 694 21.76 -35.01 48.49
C SER A 694 22.63 -36.13 47.89
N ASN A 695 22.73 -36.18 46.57
CA ASN A 695 23.58 -37.11 45.83
C ASN A 695 24.30 -36.40 44.66
N PRO A 696 25.49 -35.84 44.89
CA PRO A 696 26.34 -35.23 43.87
C PRO A 696 26.79 -36.15 42.72
N THR A 697 26.53 -37.47 42.78
CA THR A 697 26.80 -38.38 41.65
C THR A 697 25.62 -38.51 40.68
N VAL A 698 24.43 -38.06 41.08
CA VAL A 698 23.21 -38.01 40.25
C VAL A 698 23.01 -36.60 39.69
N ALA A 699 23.14 -35.56 40.52
CA ALA A 699 23.25 -34.18 40.07
C ALA A 699 24.03 -33.31 41.08
N THR A 700 24.83 -32.36 40.61
CA THR A 700 25.44 -31.30 41.43
C THR A 700 24.61 -30.03 41.44
N VAL A 701 24.87 -29.15 42.40
CA VAL A 701 24.41 -27.75 42.40
C VAL A 701 25.59 -26.86 42.82
N ASP A 702 25.71 -25.66 42.24
CA ASP A 702 26.76 -24.68 42.56
C ASP A 702 26.34 -23.69 43.68
N SER A 703 27.09 -22.60 43.85
CA SER A 703 26.83 -21.55 44.84
C SER A 703 25.68 -20.61 44.45
N GLU A 704 25.41 -20.52 43.15
CA GLU A 704 24.48 -19.60 42.51
C GLU A 704 23.06 -20.19 42.44
N GLY A 705 22.96 -21.52 42.26
CA GLY A 705 21.70 -22.27 42.18
C GLY A 705 21.59 -23.17 40.93
N THR A 706 22.64 -23.23 40.11
CA THR A 706 22.69 -24.04 38.87
C THR A 706 22.81 -25.51 39.20
N VAL A 707 21.78 -26.30 38.89
CA VAL A 707 21.81 -27.77 38.96
C VAL A 707 22.40 -28.33 37.67
N THR A 708 23.27 -29.34 37.77
CA THR A 708 23.82 -30.09 36.62
C THR A 708 23.55 -31.59 36.79
N ALA A 709 22.87 -32.20 35.82
CA ALA A 709 22.52 -33.62 35.83
C ALA A 709 23.68 -34.51 35.35
N ILE A 710 24.11 -35.46 36.18
CA ILE A 710 25.34 -36.26 35.98
C ILE A 710 25.05 -37.74 35.71
N ALA A 711 24.06 -38.33 36.40
CA ALA A 711 23.66 -39.73 36.21
C ALA A 711 22.18 -39.91 36.56
N ALA A 712 21.55 -40.94 35.99
CA ALA A 712 20.14 -41.21 36.25
C ALA A 712 19.91 -41.74 37.68
N GLY A 713 18.80 -41.32 38.28
CA GLY A 713 18.43 -41.57 39.67
C GLY A 713 17.71 -40.36 40.28
N GLU A 714 17.24 -40.52 41.51
CA GLU A 714 16.60 -39.45 42.27
C GLU A 714 17.64 -38.72 43.15
N THR A 715 17.51 -37.40 43.28
CA THR A 715 18.25 -36.60 44.26
C THR A 715 17.44 -35.40 44.72
N THR A 716 17.50 -35.10 46.02
CA THR A 716 16.98 -33.85 46.58
C THR A 716 18.05 -32.76 46.50
N ILE A 717 17.74 -31.63 45.89
CA ILE A 717 18.47 -30.38 46.10
C ILE A 717 17.91 -29.71 47.35
N SER A 718 18.76 -29.12 48.18
CA SER A 718 18.36 -28.39 49.38
C SER A 718 19.03 -27.04 49.43
N LEU A 719 18.24 -26.02 49.75
CA LEU A 719 18.71 -24.67 50.04
C LEU A 719 18.57 -24.41 51.53
N THR A 720 19.65 -24.01 52.18
CA THR A 720 19.63 -23.50 53.55
C THR A 720 19.91 -22.00 53.57
N VAL A 721 19.15 -21.24 54.36
CA VAL A 721 19.23 -19.78 54.48
C VAL A 721 19.30 -19.37 55.95
N LYS A 722 20.11 -18.35 56.25
CA LYS A 722 20.14 -17.63 57.54
C LYS A 722 20.36 -16.13 57.31
N ASN A 723 19.75 -15.30 58.15
CA ASN A 723 20.14 -13.92 58.37
C ASN A 723 21.43 -13.86 59.24
N PRO A 724 22.59 -13.46 58.70
CA PRO A 724 23.84 -13.40 59.46
C PRO A 724 23.84 -12.27 60.50
N GLN A 725 22.93 -11.29 60.41
CA GLN A 725 22.82 -10.15 61.33
C GLN A 725 22.04 -10.49 62.61
N ASN A 726 21.46 -11.68 62.73
CA ASN A 726 20.76 -12.15 63.93
C ASN A 726 21.45 -13.40 64.49
N GLU A 727 22.00 -13.32 65.71
CA GLU A 727 22.71 -14.45 66.33
C GLU A 727 21.76 -15.62 66.66
N ASP A 728 20.52 -15.33 67.09
CA ASP A 728 19.48 -16.31 67.42
C ASP A 728 18.75 -16.92 66.20
N ASP A 729 18.96 -16.39 64.99
CA ASP A 729 18.31 -16.92 63.78
C ASP A 729 18.79 -18.36 63.45
N THR A 730 17.85 -19.26 63.19
CA THR A 730 18.13 -20.68 62.93
C THR A 730 18.15 -20.97 61.44
N MET A 731 19.17 -21.72 60.99
CA MET A 731 19.33 -22.18 59.60
C MET A 731 18.05 -22.84 59.06
N THR A 732 17.31 -22.11 58.23
CA THR A 732 16.01 -22.54 57.68
C THR A 732 16.26 -23.21 56.32
N THR A 733 15.67 -24.39 56.07
CA THR A 733 16.04 -25.23 54.91
C THR A 733 14.82 -25.68 54.11
N ALA A 734 14.88 -25.49 52.79
CA ALA A 734 13.89 -25.96 51.81
C ALA A 734 14.46 -27.11 50.95
N PRO A 735 13.75 -28.23 50.78
CA PRO A 735 14.10 -29.28 49.84
C PRO A 735 13.28 -29.21 48.53
N LEU A 736 13.93 -29.52 47.40
CA LEU A 736 13.32 -29.80 46.11
C LEU A 736 13.76 -31.20 45.64
N ALA A 737 12.82 -32.11 45.42
CA ALA A 737 13.12 -33.42 44.86
C ALA A 737 13.22 -33.34 43.33
N LEU A 738 14.31 -33.86 42.75
CA LEU A 738 14.53 -33.95 41.30
C LEU A 738 14.72 -35.40 40.87
N THR A 739 14.06 -35.77 39.78
CA THR A 739 14.26 -37.07 39.11
C THR A 739 15.15 -36.89 37.88
N ILE A 740 16.34 -37.50 37.89
CA ILE A 740 17.23 -37.51 36.73
C ILE A 740 16.99 -38.79 35.93
N THR A 741 16.66 -38.63 34.65
CA THR A 741 16.45 -39.76 33.74
C THR A 741 17.60 -39.89 32.75
N THR A 742 17.95 -41.13 32.37
CA THR A 742 18.68 -41.34 31.12
C THR A 742 17.78 -40.88 29.96
N PRO A 743 18.33 -40.26 28.90
CA PRO A 743 17.59 -40.19 27.64
C PRO A 743 17.15 -41.61 27.24
N LEU A 744 15.92 -41.74 26.75
CA LEU A 744 15.43 -42.99 26.17
C LEU A 744 16.31 -43.39 24.98
N PRO A 745 16.43 -44.69 24.66
CA PRO A 745 17.07 -45.09 23.40
C PRO A 745 16.35 -44.40 22.25
N THR A 746 17.12 -43.80 21.34
CA THR A 746 16.60 -43.02 20.21
C THR A 746 15.55 -43.82 19.46
N GLU A 747 14.39 -43.22 19.22
CA GLU A 747 13.36 -43.78 18.37
C GLU A 747 13.95 -44.06 16.99
N LYS A 748 13.49 -45.13 16.33
CA LYS A 748 13.87 -45.34 14.92
C LYS A 748 13.44 -44.13 14.10
N VAL A 749 14.15 -43.87 13.01
CA VAL A 749 13.59 -43.08 11.93
C VAL A 749 12.32 -43.78 11.43
N GLN A 750 11.21 -43.05 11.43
CA GLN A 750 9.92 -43.51 10.91
C GLN A 750 9.35 -42.45 9.97
N VAL A 751 8.45 -42.86 9.08
CA VAL A 751 7.70 -41.97 8.18
C VAL A 751 6.22 -42.09 8.50
N ASP A 752 5.55 -40.98 8.78
CA ASP A 752 4.13 -40.91 9.21
C ASP A 752 3.75 -42.03 10.22
N GLU A 753 4.54 -42.10 11.30
CA GLU A 753 4.46 -43.06 12.42
C GLU A 753 4.67 -44.55 12.04
N GLN A 754 5.21 -44.85 10.86
CA GLN A 754 5.40 -46.20 10.33
C GLN A 754 6.85 -46.46 9.83
N ASP A 755 7.28 -47.73 9.86
CA ASP A 755 8.60 -48.14 9.36
C ASP A 755 8.67 -48.19 7.82
N GLU A 756 7.53 -48.45 7.15
CA GLU A 756 7.39 -48.50 5.67
C GLU A 756 6.01 -47.98 5.23
N ILE A 757 5.93 -47.21 4.13
CA ILE A 757 4.66 -46.75 3.52
C ILE A 757 4.57 -47.19 2.05
N ASN A 758 3.36 -47.50 1.56
CA ASN A 758 3.07 -47.71 0.14
C ASN A 758 2.13 -46.59 -0.36
N LEU A 759 2.62 -45.77 -1.30
CA LEU A 759 1.88 -44.68 -1.94
C LEU A 759 1.56 -45.01 -3.39
N THR A 760 0.34 -44.67 -3.83
CA THR A 760 -0.03 -44.62 -5.25
C THR A 760 -0.34 -43.18 -5.59
N LEU A 761 0.38 -42.63 -6.57
CA LEU A 761 0.23 -41.27 -7.07
C LEU A 761 -0.10 -41.31 -8.57
N THR A 762 -0.70 -40.25 -9.09
CA THR A 762 -0.86 -40.06 -10.54
C THR A 762 0.25 -39.13 -11.04
N GLU A 763 0.72 -39.34 -12.27
CA GLU A 763 1.76 -38.51 -12.90
C GLU A 763 1.42 -37.00 -12.81
N GLY A 764 2.37 -36.20 -12.32
CA GLY A 764 2.20 -34.76 -12.04
C GLY A 764 1.77 -34.41 -10.62
N ASN A 765 1.19 -35.34 -9.84
CA ASN A 765 0.78 -35.08 -8.45
C ASN A 765 1.95 -35.18 -7.46
N SER A 766 1.82 -34.52 -6.31
CA SER A 766 2.74 -34.64 -5.18
C SER A 766 2.01 -34.85 -3.86
N THR A 767 2.73 -35.35 -2.85
CA THR A 767 2.25 -35.49 -1.47
C THR A 767 3.39 -35.23 -0.49
N GLY A 768 3.06 -34.76 0.71
CA GLY A 768 4.01 -34.72 1.82
C GLY A 768 4.04 -36.07 2.54
N VAL A 769 5.21 -36.48 2.99
CA VAL A 769 5.39 -37.46 4.07
C VAL A 769 6.31 -36.87 5.14
N THR A 770 6.02 -37.10 6.41
CA THR A 770 6.76 -36.53 7.55
C THR A 770 7.67 -37.59 8.18
N ALA A 771 8.83 -37.18 8.72
CA ALA A 771 9.74 -38.09 9.40
C ALA A 771 9.94 -37.74 10.88
N SER A 772 9.93 -38.77 11.72
CA SER A 772 10.17 -38.72 13.17
C SER A 772 11.41 -39.54 13.56
N GLY A 773 11.83 -39.45 14.83
CA GLY A 773 12.96 -40.23 15.38
C GLY A 773 14.38 -39.68 15.16
N SER A 774 14.57 -38.52 14.52
CA SER A 774 15.91 -37.92 14.38
C SER A 774 15.95 -36.39 14.46
N SER A 775 17.12 -35.84 14.78
CA SER A 775 17.38 -34.39 14.84
C SER A 775 17.68 -33.78 13.46
N ALA A 776 17.99 -34.60 12.46
CA ALA A 776 18.12 -34.20 11.06
C ALA A 776 17.85 -35.40 10.14
N TYR A 777 17.36 -35.14 8.93
CA TYR A 777 16.99 -36.15 7.94
C TYR A 777 17.60 -35.84 6.57
N THR A 778 17.95 -36.87 5.81
CA THR A 778 18.35 -36.80 4.40
C THR A 778 17.39 -37.67 3.59
N TRP A 779 16.75 -37.10 2.58
CA TRP A 779 15.81 -37.80 1.69
C TRP A 779 16.46 -38.12 0.35
N THR A 780 16.18 -39.31 -0.20
CA THR A 780 16.70 -39.76 -1.50
C THR A 780 15.64 -40.54 -2.27
N SER A 781 15.77 -40.59 -3.61
CA SER A 781 14.92 -41.42 -4.49
C SER A 781 15.78 -42.44 -5.24
N SER A 782 15.33 -43.69 -5.31
CA SER A 782 15.97 -44.73 -6.13
C SER A 782 15.77 -44.51 -7.63
N ASN A 783 14.77 -43.71 -8.03
CA ASN A 783 14.48 -43.39 -9.43
C ASN A 783 13.82 -42.01 -9.58
N ALA A 784 14.63 -40.96 -9.60
CA ALA A 784 14.20 -39.57 -9.76
C ALA A 784 13.46 -39.27 -11.08
N ALA A 785 13.53 -40.15 -12.09
CA ALA A 785 12.76 -40.00 -13.33
C ALA A 785 11.30 -40.49 -13.19
N VAL A 786 11.00 -41.28 -12.16
CA VAL A 786 9.64 -41.76 -11.82
C VAL A 786 9.06 -40.97 -10.65
N ALA A 787 9.82 -40.76 -9.57
CA ALA A 787 9.41 -39.87 -8.49
C ALA A 787 10.62 -39.18 -7.83
N THR A 788 10.52 -37.88 -7.59
CA THR A 788 11.49 -37.08 -6.83
C THR A 788 11.05 -36.92 -5.38
N VAL A 789 11.99 -36.53 -4.51
CA VAL A 789 11.71 -36.16 -3.11
C VAL A 789 12.46 -34.89 -2.73
N SER A 790 11.79 -33.99 -1.99
CA SER A 790 12.38 -32.74 -1.48
C SER A 790 13.19 -32.97 -0.20
N LYS A 791 14.02 -31.99 0.19
CA LYS A 791 14.73 -31.98 1.48
C LYS A 791 13.78 -32.06 2.71
N ARG A 792 12.47 -31.84 2.52
CA ARG A 792 11.41 -31.86 3.56
C ARG A 792 10.45 -33.06 3.46
N GLY A 793 10.74 -34.08 2.64
CA GLY A 793 9.87 -35.25 2.48
C GLY A 793 8.67 -35.06 1.54
N THR A 794 8.66 -34.02 0.71
CA THR A 794 7.65 -33.87 -0.35
C THR A 794 7.99 -34.77 -1.52
N ILE A 795 7.15 -35.75 -1.83
CA ILE A 795 7.31 -36.71 -2.94
C ILE A 795 6.50 -36.21 -4.14
N THR A 796 7.10 -36.14 -5.33
CA THR A 796 6.44 -35.72 -6.57
C THR A 796 6.54 -36.82 -7.63
N ALA A 797 5.41 -37.17 -8.26
CA ALA A 797 5.32 -38.15 -9.33
C ALA A 797 5.70 -37.52 -10.69
N VAL A 798 6.74 -38.08 -11.33
CA VAL A 798 7.39 -37.52 -12.54
C VAL A 798 7.04 -38.31 -13.80
N SER A 799 6.93 -39.64 -13.74
CA SER A 799 6.44 -40.47 -14.87
C SER A 799 5.98 -41.85 -14.41
N VAL A 800 5.10 -42.50 -15.18
CA VAL A 800 4.56 -43.84 -14.89
C VAL A 800 5.65 -44.87 -14.56
N GLY A 801 5.55 -45.51 -13.40
CA GLY A 801 6.51 -46.52 -12.94
C GLY A 801 6.50 -46.72 -11.43
N THR A 802 7.59 -47.26 -10.89
CA THR A 802 7.81 -47.41 -9.44
C THR A 802 9.15 -46.83 -9.00
N ALA A 803 9.16 -46.16 -7.84
CA ALA A 803 10.36 -45.65 -7.18
C ALA A 803 10.29 -45.92 -5.67
N THR A 804 11.44 -46.03 -5.01
CA THR A 804 11.54 -46.08 -3.54
C THR A 804 12.15 -44.78 -3.07
N ILE A 805 11.53 -44.16 -2.08
CA ILE A 805 12.01 -42.97 -1.40
C ILE A 805 12.56 -43.40 -0.05
N THR A 806 13.84 -43.15 0.21
CA THR A 806 14.51 -43.55 1.46
C THR A 806 14.88 -42.31 2.26
N VAL A 807 14.47 -42.26 3.53
CA VAL A 807 14.91 -41.25 4.51
C VAL A 807 16.00 -41.82 5.40
N THR A 808 17.04 -41.04 5.66
CA THR A 808 18.17 -41.38 6.55
C THR A 808 18.29 -40.35 7.67
N GLY A 809 18.29 -40.79 8.92
CA GLY A 809 18.48 -39.94 10.10
C GLY A 809 19.95 -39.59 10.37
N ALA A 810 20.17 -38.65 11.28
CA ALA A 810 21.51 -38.09 11.59
C ALA A 810 22.56 -39.13 12.06
N GLN A 811 22.14 -40.30 12.54
CA GLN A 811 23.01 -41.40 12.99
C GLN A 811 23.13 -42.57 11.98
N GLY A 812 22.41 -42.50 10.84
CA GLY A 812 22.45 -43.50 9.77
C GLY A 812 21.29 -44.50 9.72
N ASP A 813 20.36 -44.47 10.68
CA ASP A 813 19.11 -45.24 10.63
C ASP A 813 18.21 -44.78 9.47
N THR A 814 17.38 -45.68 8.95
CA THR A 814 16.59 -45.46 7.71
C THR A 814 15.17 -46.00 7.77
N ALA A 815 14.28 -45.40 6.97
CA ALA A 815 12.93 -45.87 6.67
C ALA A 815 12.59 -45.61 5.18
N GLU A 816 11.60 -46.32 4.62
CA GLU A 816 11.31 -46.31 3.17
C GLU A 816 9.83 -46.06 2.83
N VAL A 817 9.60 -45.40 1.69
CA VAL A 817 8.29 -45.17 1.09
C VAL A 817 8.31 -45.67 -0.36
N TYR A 818 7.51 -46.68 -0.65
CA TYR A 818 7.35 -47.25 -1.99
C TYR A 818 6.30 -46.47 -2.76
N VAL A 819 6.69 -45.85 -3.87
CA VAL A 819 5.84 -44.99 -4.71
C VAL A 819 5.54 -45.69 -6.02
N THR A 820 4.26 -45.91 -6.30
CA THR A 820 3.76 -46.30 -7.63
C THR A 820 3.15 -45.07 -8.30
N VAL A 821 3.56 -44.78 -9.53
CA VAL A 821 3.01 -43.70 -10.36
C VAL A 821 2.15 -44.30 -11.47
N GLU A 822 0.87 -43.96 -11.46
CA GLU A 822 -0.10 -44.37 -12.47
C GLU A 822 -0.40 -43.24 -13.48
N ALA A 823 -0.87 -43.62 -14.67
CA ALA A 823 -1.25 -42.69 -15.73
C ALA A 823 -2.61 -42.03 -15.45
N LEU A 824 -2.78 -40.79 -15.91
CA LEU A 824 -4.07 -40.11 -15.92
C LEU A 824 -5.10 -40.84 -16.82
N PRO A 825 -6.37 -41.01 -16.39
CA PRO A 825 -7.42 -41.54 -17.26
C PRO A 825 -7.86 -40.51 -18.32
N GLU A 826 -7.88 -40.91 -19.59
CA GLU A 826 -8.33 -40.07 -20.71
C GLU A 826 -9.79 -39.61 -20.56
N THR A 827 -9.97 -38.34 -20.18
CA THR A 827 -11.28 -37.68 -20.22
C THR A 827 -11.43 -36.97 -21.56
N ILE A 828 -12.08 -37.64 -22.52
CA ILE A 828 -12.32 -37.06 -23.84
C ILE A 828 -13.47 -36.05 -23.77
N LEU A 829 -13.23 -34.83 -24.25
CA LEU A 829 -14.22 -33.77 -24.35
C LEU A 829 -14.43 -33.38 -25.81
N LEU A 830 -15.63 -32.91 -26.14
CA LEU A 830 -16.12 -32.52 -27.46
C LEU A 830 -16.59 -31.08 -27.41
N ASN A 831 -15.86 -30.16 -28.04
CA ASN A 831 -15.99 -28.71 -27.83
C ASN A 831 -15.99 -28.28 -26.34
N GLY A 832 -15.40 -29.09 -25.45
CA GLY A 832 -15.37 -28.87 -23.99
C GLY A 832 -16.38 -29.69 -23.18
N GLU A 833 -17.36 -30.36 -23.80
CA GLU A 833 -18.39 -31.16 -23.10
C GLU A 833 -18.19 -32.67 -23.28
N SER A 834 -18.64 -33.49 -22.33
CA SER A 834 -18.55 -34.96 -22.41
C SER A 834 -19.56 -35.60 -23.39
N SER A 835 -20.62 -34.88 -23.74
CA SER A 835 -21.56 -35.27 -24.79
C SER A 835 -22.25 -34.05 -25.42
N LEU A 836 -22.29 -33.99 -26.75
CA LEU A 836 -22.83 -32.84 -27.50
C LEU A 836 -24.12 -33.23 -28.26
N THR A 837 -25.00 -32.27 -28.55
CA THR A 837 -26.12 -32.45 -29.50
C THR A 837 -26.08 -31.41 -30.61
N LEU A 838 -26.12 -31.85 -31.86
CA LEU A 838 -26.14 -30.99 -33.05
C LEU A 838 -27.46 -31.13 -33.80
N ASN A 839 -28.13 -30.01 -34.06
CA ASN A 839 -29.32 -29.94 -34.91
C ASN A 839 -28.92 -29.28 -36.23
N LEU A 840 -29.00 -30.04 -37.33
CA LEU A 840 -28.58 -29.62 -38.67
C LEU A 840 -29.73 -29.78 -39.67
N LYS A 841 -29.62 -29.13 -40.83
CA LYS A 841 -30.46 -29.40 -42.01
C LYS A 841 -29.69 -30.22 -43.03
N THR A 842 -30.43 -30.95 -43.86
CA THR A 842 -29.85 -31.75 -44.95
C THR A 842 -29.04 -30.86 -45.90
N GLY A 843 -27.74 -31.12 -46.03
CA GLY A 843 -26.77 -30.32 -46.77
C GLY A 843 -25.88 -29.39 -45.93
N GLU A 844 -26.16 -29.21 -44.63
CA GLU A 844 -25.29 -28.43 -43.73
C GLU A 844 -24.09 -29.27 -43.22
N SER A 845 -23.06 -28.60 -42.70
CA SER A 845 -21.90 -29.26 -42.06
C SER A 845 -21.46 -28.48 -40.83
N SER A 846 -20.95 -29.16 -39.80
CA SER A 846 -20.42 -28.55 -38.58
C SER A 846 -19.10 -29.21 -38.17
N SER A 847 -18.22 -28.47 -37.51
CA SER A 847 -16.95 -28.98 -36.98
C SER A 847 -17.05 -29.18 -35.48
N VAL A 848 -16.54 -30.31 -34.98
CA VAL A 848 -16.41 -30.58 -33.54
C VAL A 848 -14.94 -30.92 -33.26
N THR A 849 -14.33 -30.19 -32.33
CA THR A 849 -12.99 -30.51 -31.84
C THR A 849 -13.08 -31.52 -30.70
N ALA A 850 -12.08 -32.39 -30.59
CA ALA A 850 -11.91 -33.27 -29.44
C ALA A 850 -10.64 -32.87 -28.67
N SER A 851 -10.71 -32.91 -27.34
CA SER A 851 -9.57 -32.71 -26.43
C SER A 851 -9.46 -33.89 -25.44
N GLY A 852 -8.30 -34.05 -24.79
CA GLY A 852 -8.05 -35.12 -23.81
C GLY A 852 -7.33 -36.39 -24.29
N SER A 853 -6.68 -36.39 -25.47
CA SER A 853 -5.85 -37.51 -25.96
C SER A 853 -4.88 -37.06 -27.06
N ASP A 854 -3.78 -37.77 -27.27
CA ASP A 854 -2.84 -37.53 -28.38
C ASP A 854 -3.48 -37.70 -29.78
N SER A 855 -4.50 -38.55 -29.88
CA SER A 855 -5.07 -38.95 -31.18
C SER A 855 -6.50 -39.49 -31.06
N TYR A 856 -7.34 -39.10 -32.01
CA TYR A 856 -8.78 -39.40 -31.99
C TYR A 856 -9.22 -40.28 -33.16
N THR A 857 -10.00 -41.32 -32.85
CA THR A 857 -10.75 -42.09 -33.85
C THR A 857 -12.21 -41.64 -33.85
N TRP A 858 -12.71 -41.19 -35.00
CA TRP A 858 -14.09 -40.75 -35.17
C TRP A 858 -14.92 -41.80 -35.93
N LYS A 859 -16.18 -41.99 -35.54
CA LYS A 859 -17.09 -42.95 -36.19
C LYS A 859 -18.55 -42.52 -36.07
N SER A 860 -19.30 -42.55 -37.16
CA SER A 860 -20.76 -42.39 -37.14
C SER A 860 -21.48 -43.75 -36.97
N SER A 861 -22.63 -43.74 -36.31
CA SER A 861 -23.54 -44.89 -36.28
C SER A 861 -24.39 -45.01 -37.55
N ASN A 862 -24.49 -43.94 -38.35
CA ASN A 862 -25.24 -43.92 -39.60
C ASN A 862 -24.74 -42.82 -40.56
N GLU A 863 -23.72 -43.13 -41.35
CA GLU A 863 -23.07 -42.22 -42.31
C GLU A 863 -24.01 -41.70 -43.41
N ALA A 864 -25.09 -42.44 -43.71
CA ALA A 864 -26.11 -42.00 -44.66
C ALA A 864 -27.01 -40.87 -44.11
N VAL A 865 -27.03 -40.66 -42.79
CA VAL A 865 -27.71 -39.53 -42.13
C VAL A 865 -26.70 -38.45 -41.75
N ALA A 866 -25.61 -38.81 -41.07
CA ALA A 866 -24.49 -37.91 -40.80
C ALA A 866 -23.14 -38.62 -40.92
N GLU A 867 -22.29 -38.16 -41.83
CA GLU A 867 -20.91 -38.63 -42.01
C GLU A 867 -19.95 -37.80 -41.17
N VAL A 868 -18.82 -38.38 -40.74
CA VAL A 868 -17.78 -37.68 -39.97
C VAL A 868 -16.39 -37.99 -40.51
N SER A 869 -15.61 -36.93 -40.73
CA SER A 869 -14.20 -37.00 -41.11
C SER A 869 -13.29 -37.34 -39.93
N ASN A 870 -12.07 -37.78 -40.22
CA ASN A 870 -11.02 -38.03 -39.21
C ASN A 870 -10.55 -36.77 -38.44
N LYS A 871 -11.04 -35.57 -38.79
CA LYS A 871 -10.81 -34.30 -38.08
C LYS A 871 -12.07 -33.75 -37.40
N GLY A 872 -13.08 -34.57 -37.14
CA GLY A 872 -14.29 -34.16 -36.41
C GLY A 872 -15.25 -33.23 -37.17
N LYS A 873 -15.02 -32.97 -38.46
CA LYS A 873 -16.01 -32.29 -39.32
C LYS A 873 -17.10 -33.28 -39.76
N ILE A 874 -18.35 -32.89 -39.53
CA ILE A 874 -19.59 -33.65 -39.65
C ILE A 874 -20.43 -33.10 -40.80
N TYR A 875 -21.01 -33.96 -41.64
CA TYR A 875 -21.84 -33.59 -42.81
C TYR A 875 -23.24 -34.20 -42.69
N ALA A 876 -24.28 -33.37 -42.81
CA ALA A 876 -25.68 -33.78 -42.66
C ALA A 876 -26.26 -34.28 -44.01
N ASN A 877 -26.14 -35.58 -44.25
CA ASN A 877 -26.41 -36.21 -45.55
C ASN A 877 -27.90 -36.48 -45.82
N ALA A 878 -28.71 -36.83 -44.81
CA ALA A 878 -30.15 -37.08 -44.96
C ALA A 878 -30.93 -36.90 -43.65
N VAL A 879 -32.23 -36.61 -43.76
CA VAL A 879 -33.16 -36.46 -42.61
C VAL A 879 -33.17 -37.73 -41.75
N GLY A 880 -32.96 -37.57 -40.45
CA GLY A 880 -32.89 -38.68 -39.49
C GLY A 880 -32.07 -38.32 -38.25
N THR A 881 -31.64 -39.34 -37.50
CA THR A 881 -30.68 -39.19 -36.40
C THR A 881 -29.50 -40.13 -36.56
N ALA A 882 -28.32 -39.68 -36.12
CA ALA A 882 -27.08 -40.44 -36.09
C ALA A 882 -26.28 -40.07 -34.84
N THR A 883 -25.53 -41.02 -34.29
CA THR A 883 -24.65 -40.79 -33.15
C THR A 883 -23.21 -40.90 -33.63
N ILE A 884 -22.39 -39.90 -33.36
CA ILE A 884 -20.95 -39.94 -33.65
C ILE A 884 -20.20 -40.19 -32.36
N THR A 885 -19.37 -41.23 -32.35
CA THR A 885 -18.47 -41.55 -31.25
C THR A 885 -17.07 -41.08 -31.61
N VAL A 886 -16.40 -40.43 -30.65
CA VAL A 886 -14.95 -40.23 -30.66
C VAL A 886 -14.30 -41.17 -29.64
N SER A 887 -13.10 -41.65 -29.92
CA SER A 887 -12.32 -42.48 -29.01
C SER A 887 -10.86 -42.03 -28.99
N GLY A 888 -10.30 -41.88 -27.79
CA GLY A 888 -8.89 -41.57 -27.55
C GLY A 888 -7.97 -42.80 -27.68
N LYS A 889 -6.67 -42.55 -27.54
CA LYS A 889 -5.56 -43.50 -27.71
C LYS A 889 -5.46 -44.53 -26.57
N ALA A 890 -5.70 -44.11 -25.32
CA ALA A 890 -5.72 -44.98 -24.14
C ALA A 890 -7.13 -45.55 -23.85
N GLY A 891 -8.16 -45.09 -24.54
CA GLY A 891 -9.48 -45.72 -24.61
C GLY A 891 -10.63 -44.90 -24.04
N GLY A 892 -10.42 -43.62 -23.68
CA GLY A 892 -11.51 -42.72 -23.33
C GLY A 892 -12.47 -42.50 -24.52
N THR A 893 -13.75 -42.23 -24.28
CA THR A 893 -14.74 -42.02 -25.35
C THR A 893 -15.77 -40.95 -25.02
N ALA A 894 -16.19 -40.19 -26.03
CA ALA A 894 -17.29 -39.20 -25.94
C ALA A 894 -18.22 -39.31 -27.16
N THR A 895 -19.42 -38.70 -27.11
CA THR A 895 -20.41 -38.82 -28.20
C THR A 895 -21.15 -37.53 -28.57
N ILE A 896 -21.44 -37.37 -29.87
CA ILE A 896 -22.38 -36.37 -30.40
C ILE A 896 -23.67 -37.06 -30.83
N SER A 897 -24.83 -36.55 -30.43
CA SER A 897 -26.12 -36.86 -31.03
C SER A 897 -26.42 -35.87 -32.15
N VAL A 898 -26.52 -36.33 -33.40
CA VAL A 898 -26.84 -35.49 -34.57
C VAL A 898 -28.27 -35.73 -35.01
N VAL A 899 -29.05 -34.65 -35.09
CA VAL A 899 -30.43 -34.62 -35.60
C VAL A 899 -30.44 -33.83 -36.91
N VAL A 900 -30.82 -34.49 -38.00
CA VAL A 900 -30.87 -33.89 -39.34
C VAL A 900 -32.31 -33.68 -39.78
N THR A 901 -32.62 -32.46 -40.20
CA THR A 901 -33.96 -32.02 -40.62
C THR A 901 -34.00 -31.64 -42.12
N ALA A 902 -35.20 -31.50 -42.68
CA ALA A 902 -35.37 -31.11 -44.09
C ALA A 902 -35.17 -29.60 -44.27
N ALA A 903 -34.46 -29.19 -45.33
CA ALA A 903 -34.43 -27.79 -45.74
C ALA A 903 -35.78 -27.36 -46.34
N PRO A 904 -36.29 -26.15 -46.05
CA PRO A 904 -37.57 -25.67 -46.59
C PRO A 904 -37.50 -25.47 -48.10
N THR A 905 -38.51 -25.98 -48.82
CA THR A 905 -38.55 -25.98 -50.28
C THR A 905 -39.24 -24.73 -50.82
N VAL A 906 -38.63 -24.04 -51.80
CA VAL A 906 -39.21 -22.90 -52.51
C VAL A 906 -39.01 -23.10 -54.02
N GLU A 907 -40.07 -22.94 -54.81
CA GLU A 907 -40.03 -23.10 -56.26
C GLU A 907 -39.51 -21.82 -56.97
N GLN A 908 -38.79 -21.99 -58.09
CA GLN A 908 -38.38 -20.91 -59.00
C GLN A 908 -39.21 -20.94 -60.30
N PRO A 909 -39.24 -19.87 -61.12
CA PRO A 909 -38.25 -19.82 -62.21
C PRO A 909 -37.77 -18.44 -62.73
N LYS A 910 -36.48 -18.40 -63.10
CA LYS A 910 -35.84 -17.67 -64.23
C LYS A 910 -35.59 -16.15 -64.21
N GLU A 911 -34.28 -15.85 -64.23
CA GLU A 911 -33.58 -14.91 -65.13
C GLU A 911 -33.95 -13.42 -65.11
N GLU A 912 -33.39 -12.71 -64.12
CA GLU A 912 -32.82 -11.36 -64.32
C GLU A 912 -31.29 -11.42 -64.10
N GLU A 913 -30.59 -10.32 -64.45
CA GLU A 913 -29.13 -10.25 -64.58
C GLU A 913 -28.40 -9.93 -63.25
N GLU A 914 -27.07 -9.79 -63.31
CA GLU A 914 -26.13 -9.69 -62.18
C GLU A 914 -26.58 -8.77 -61.01
N GLU A 915 -26.69 -9.33 -59.79
CA GLU A 915 -26.58 -8.56 -58.54
C GLU A 915 -25.26 -8.85 -57.81
N GLU A 916 -24.73 -7.84 -57.14
CA GLU A 916 -23.32 -7.78 -56.74
C GLU A 916 -23.00 -8.56 -55.46
N LYS A 917 -21.71 -8.86 -55.25
CA LYS A 917 -21.20 -9.07 -53.88
C LYS A 917 -21.59 -7.87 -53.01
N PRO A 918 -21.86 -8.04 -51.70
CA PRO A 918 -21.95 -6.90 -50.80
C PRO A 918 -20.66 -6.09 -50.90
N SER A 919 -20.78 -4.87 -51.44
CA SER A 919 -19.68 -3.94 -51.55
C SER A 919 -19.13 -3.64 -50.16
N SER A 920 -17.81 -3.56 -50.03
CA SER A 920 -17.16 -3.07 -48.81
C SER A 920 -17.40 -1.56 -48.66
N SER A 921 -18.63 -1.21 -48.29
CA SER A 921 -19.03 0.13 -47.86
C SER A 921 -18.43 0.41 -46.48
N ILE A 922 -17.11 0.58 -46.45
CA ILE A 922 -16.38 1.12 -45.30
C ILE A 922 -17.12 2.38 -44.87
N ASP A 923 -17.75 2.38 -43.69
CA ASP A 923 -18.26 3.62 -43.13
C ASP A 923 -17.07 4.46 -42.69
N LYS A 924 -16.62 5.34 -43.58
CA LYS A 924 -15.51 6.26 -43.34
C LYS A 924 -15.84 7.31 -42.26
N ASN A 925 -17.08 7.31 -41.75
CA ASN A 925 -17.52 8.09 -40.61
C ASN A 925 -17.55 7.28 -39.30
N GLU A 926 -17.27 5.98 -39.30
CA GLU A 926 -17.13 5.22 -38.05
C GLU A 926 -15.98 5.81 -37.22
N THR A 927 -16.27 6.09 -35.95
CA THR A 927 -15.32 6.70 -35.03
C THR A 927 -14.99 5.81 -33.85
N LEU A 928 -13.70 5.48 -33.71
CA LEU A 928 -13.16 4.80 -32.53
C LEU A 928 -12.67 5.84 -31.50
N SER A 929 -12.55 5.43 -30.24
CA SER A 929 -12.13 6.28 -29.12
C SER A 929 -11.06 5.58 -28.27
N VAL A 930 -9.84 6.13 -28.25
CA VAL A 930 -8.68 5.54 -27.55
C VAL A 930 -7.97 6.58 -26.68
N LYS A 931 -7.21 6.14 -25.67
CA LYS A 931 -6.28 6.99 -24.90
C LYS A 931 -4.90 6.90 -25.56
N ILE A 932 -4.31 8.04 -25.93
CA ILE A 932 -2.93 8.16 -26.46
C ILE A 932 -2.22 9.21 -25.62
N ASN A 933 -1.08 8.86 -25.02
CA ASN A 933 -0.31 9.73 -24.12
C ASN A 933 -1.20 10.40 -23.04
N GLY A 934 -2.05 9.60 -22.38
CA GLY A 934 -3.05 10.05 -21.39
C GLY A 934 -4.26 10.80 -21.94
N SER A 935 -4.21 11.30 -23.19
CA SER A 935 -5.29 12.08 -23.80
C SER A 935 -6.28 11.20 -24.55
N THR A 936 -7.59 11.41 -24.36
CA THR A 936 -8.60 10.73 -25.19
C THR A 936 -8.61 11.31 -26.60
N LYS A 937 -8.37 10.46 -27.60
CA LYS A 937 -8.52 10.77 -29.02
C LYS A 937 -9.69 9.98 -29.60
N LYS A 938 -10.73 10.68 -30.01
CA LYS A 938 -11.78 10.17 -30.91
C LYS A 938 -11.43 10.58 -32.34
N GLY A 939 -11.57 9.68 -33.30
CA GLY A 939 -11.20 9.88 -34.70
C GLY A 939 -11.73 8.75 -35.59
N SER A 940 -11.46 8.78 -36.90
CA SER A 940 -11.92 7.71 -37.79
C SER A 940 -11.30 6.37 -37.39
N ALA A 941 -12.02 5.27 -37.63
CA ALA A 941 -11.49 3.92 -37.45
C ALA A 941 -10.20 3.71 -38.26
N TYR A 942 -10.15 4.25 -39.49
CA TYR A 942 -8.99 4.21 -40.36
C TYR A 942 -7.75 4.87 -39.75
N ASP A 943 -7.88 6.11 -39.26
CA ASP A 943 -6.74 6.84 -38.67
C ASP A 943 -6.22 6.14 -37.41
N ILE A 944 -7.14 5.66 -36.55
CA ILE A 944 -6.79 5.04 -35.26
C ILE A 944 -6.09 3.70 -35.49
N VAL A 945 -6.64 2.82 -36.33
CA VAL A 945 -6.03 1.52 -36.63
C VAL A 945 -4.72 1.69 -37.40
N CYS A 946 -4.62 2.64 -38.34
CA CYS A 946 -3.34 3.00 -38.97
C CYS A 946 -2.27 3.37 -37.94
N MET A 947 -2.57 4.30 -37.03
CA MET A 947 -1.62 4.74 -36.01
C MET A 947 -1.18 3.61 -35.07
N MET A 948 -2.09 2.69 -34.73
CA MET A 948 -1.82 1.52 -33.88
C MET A 948 -0.95 0.49 -34.60
N VAL A 949 -1.36 -0.03 -35.76
CA VAL A 949 -0.59 -1.06 -36.49
C VAL A 949 0.80 -0.55 -36.88
N GLN A 950 0.93 0.74 -37.16
CA GLN A 950 2.22 1.40 -37.40
C GLN A 950 3.07 1.58 -36.13
N ALA A 951 2.45 1.67 -34.95
CA ALA A 951 3.14 1.69 -33.67
C ALA A 951 3.66 0.31 -33.27
N GLU A 952 2.81 -0.71 -33.39
CA GLU A 952 3.04 -2.11 -33.06
C GLU A 952 4.07 -2.77 -34.00
N MET A 953 3.65 -3.25 -35.17
CA MET A 953 4.47 -4.06 -36.08
C MET A 953 5.21 -3.22 -37.14
N GLY A 954 4.65 -2.08 -37.55
CA GLY A 954 5.26 -1.22 -38.56
C GLY A 954 5.30 -1.83 -39.96
N SER A 955 6.34 -1.52 -40.76
CA SER A 955 6.32 -1.71 -42.21
C SER A 955 7.01 -2.98 -42.74
N SER A 956 7.73 -3.71 -41.89
CA SER A 956 8.64 -4.81 -42.26
C SER A 956 8.03 -6.21 -42.15
N PHE A 957 6.76 -6.30 -41.80
CA PHE A 957 6.03 -7.56 -41.59
C PHE A 957 5.31 -8.01 -42.87
N HIS A 958 4.99 -9.31 -42.97
CA HIS A 958 4.22 -9.83 -44.10
C HIS A 958 2.82 -9.20 -44.17
N GLN A 959 2.24 -9.07 -45.38
CA GLN A 959 0.95 -8.38 -45.54
C GLN A 959 -0.19 -9.10 -44.79
N GLU A 960 -0.22 -10.43 -44.79
CA GLU A 960 -1.24 -11.19 -44.04
C GLU A 960 -1.07 -11.04 -42.52
N ALA A 961 0.16 -10.98 -42.01
CA ALA A 961 0.41 -10.68 -40.59
C ALA A 961 -0.01 -9.24 -40.22
N LEU A 962 0.16 -8.28 -41.13
CA LEU A 962 -0.33 -6.91 -40.93
C LEU A 962 -1.86 -6.84 -40.97
N LYS A 963 -2.54 -7.53 -41.88
CA LYS A 963 -4.01 -7.66 -41.88
C LYS A 963 -4.52 -8.27 -40.58
N ALA A 964 -3.89 -9.34 -40.09
CA ALA A 964 -4.26 -9.97 -38.83
C ALA A 964 -4.21 -8.94 -37.68
N GLN A 965 -3.16 -8.13 -37.62
CA GLN A 965 -3.04 -7.05 -36.64
C GLN A 965 -4.02 -5.90 -36.85
N VAL A 966 -4.44 -5.58 -38.09
CA VAL A 966 -5.51 -4.61 -38.38
C VAL A 966 -6.83 -5.07 -37.77
N VAL A 967 -7.25 -6.30 -38.07
CA VAL A 967 -8.52 -6.88 -37.60
C VAL A 967 -8.49 -7.08 -36.08
N ALA A 968 -7.38 -7.56 -35.50
CA ALA A 968 -7.23 -7.68 -34.05
C ALA A 968 -7.27 -6.30 -33.36
N ALA A 969 -6.55 -5.29 -33.87
CA ALA A 969 -6.55 -3.95 -33.30
C ALA A 969 -7.92 -3.26 -33.39
N TYR A 970 -8.61 -3.39 -34.54
CA TYR A 970 -9.98 -2.91 -34.70
C TYR A 970 -10.93 -3.59 -33.72
N THR A 971 -10.90 -4.92 -33.64
CA THR A 971 -11.74 -5.73 -32.74
C THR A 971 -11.49 -5.38 -31.27
N TYR A 972 -10.24 -5.25 -30.84
CA TYR A 972 -9.88 -4.89 -29.47
C TYR A 972 -10.44 -3.51 -29.08
N VAL A 973 -10.34 -2.50 -29.97
CA VAL A 973 -10.90 -1.18 -29.69
C VAL A 973 -12.43 -1.19 -29.73
N LYS A 974 -13.06 -1.96 -30.63
CA LYS A 974 -14.52 -2.15 -30.68
C LYS A 974 -15.06 -2.84 -29.42
N TYR A 975 -14.42 -3.91 -28.94
CA TYR A 975 -14.72 -4.59 -27.69
C TYR A 975 -14.74 -3.61 -26.51
N ASN A 976 -13.65 -2.87 -26.32
CA ASN A 976 -13.55 -1.88 -25.25
C ASN A 976 -14.58 -0.74 -25.42
N ASN A 977 -14.72 -0.18 -26.62
CA ASN A 977 -15.64 0.96 -26.86
C ASN A 977 -17.12 0.57 -26.70
N ASN A 978 -17.50 -0.67 -26.99
CA ASN A 978 -18.85 -1.17 -26.70
C ASN A 978 -19.11 -1.27 -25.19
N ALA A 979 -18.08 -1.57 -24.39
CA ALA A 979 -18.12 -1.49 -22.92
C ALA A 979 -17.93 -0.05 -22.38
N GLY A 980 -17.95 0.98 -23.23
CA GLY A 980 -17.69 2.38 -22.86
C GLY A 980 -16.22 2.74 -22.59
N ILE A 981 -15.34 1.72 -22.49
CA ILE A 981 -13.92 1.83 -22.19
C ILE A 981 -13.16 2.43 -23.39
N LYS A 982 -12.23 3.34 -23.09
CA LYS A 982 -11.31 3.96 -24.07
C LYS A 982 -9.92 3.39 -23.81
N PRO A 983 -9.49 2.34 -24.53
CA PRO A 983 -8.26 1.63 -24.20
C PRO A 983 -7.03 2.51 -24.46
N ALA A 984 -5.98 2.33 -23.67
CA ALA A 984 -4.69 2.97 -23.90
C ALA A 984 -3.92 2.21 -24.99
N VAL A 985 -3.49 2.92 -26.03
CA VAL A 985 -2.86 2.30 -27.21
C VAL A 985 -1.59 3.02 -27.63
N ALA A 986 -0.61 2.27 -28.13
CA ALA A 986 0.55 2.84 -28.80
C ALA A 986 0.10 3.46 -30.14
N ALA A 987 0.67 4.61 -30.51
CA ALA A 987 0.28 5.34 -31.72
C ALA A 987 1.48 6.06 -32.36
N LYS A 988 1.67 5.89 -33.68
CA LYS A 988 2.66 6.64 -34.48
C LYS A 988 1.96 7.36 -35.62
N THR A 989 2.24 8.64 -35.81
CA THR A 989 1.57 9.51 -36.80
C THR A 989 2.13 9.41 -38.22
N SER A 990 3.30 8.82 -38.41
CA SER A 990 3.94 8.62 -39.71
C SER A 990 3.62 7.23 -40.26
N ILE A 991 2.58 7.12 -41.09
CA ILE A 991 2.07 5.85 -41.60
C ILE A 991 2.80 5.43 -42.89
N SER A 992 3.29 4.20 -42.92
CA SER A 992 3.89 3.58 -44.11
C SER A 992 2.85 3.03 -45.08
N SER A 993 3.20 3.00 -46.37
CA SER A 993 2.32 2.47 -47.42
C SER A 993 2.02 0.97 -47.28
N ASN A 994 2.86 0.19 -46.58
CA ASN A 994 2.59 -1.22 -46.30
C ASN A 994 1.52 -1.39 -45.21
N VAL A 995 1.51 -0.52 -44.19
CA VAL A 995 0.46 -0.51 -43.14
C VAL A 995 -0.84 0.04 -43.71
N ALA A 996 -0.79 1.15 -44.44
CA ALA A 996 -1.97 1.74 -45.08
C ALA A 996 -2.71 0.73 -45.96
N LYS A 997 -2.01 0.00 -46.84
CA LYS A 997 -2.60 -1.06 -47.67
C LYS A 997 -3.24 -2.19 -46.88
N ALA A 998 -2.64 -2.61 -45.77
CA ALA A 998 -3.23 -3.64 -44.92
C ALA A 998 -4.53 -3.15 -44.27
N VAL A 999 -4.56 -1.88 -43.81
CA VAL A 999 -5.79 -1.25 -43.29
C VAL A 999 -6.84 -1.09 -44.39
N GLU A 1000 -6.48 -0.56 -45.56
CA GLU A 1000 -7.38 -0.41 -46.72
C GLU A 1000 -7.98 -1.74 -47.21
N ALA A 1001 -7.34 -2.88 -46.93
CA ALA A 1001 -7.79 -4.18 -47.39
C ALA A 1001 -8.86 -4.85 -46.50
N VAL A 1002 -8.82 -4.65 -45.17
CA VAL A 1002 -9.64 -5.41 -44.20
C VAL A 1002 -10.28 -4.55 -43.09
N LEU A 1003 -10.18 -3.22 -43.16
CA LEU A 1003 -10.80 -2.35 -42.14
C LEU A 1003 -12.33 -2.43 -42.20
N GLY A 1004 -12.92 -2.84 -41.07
CA GLY A 1004 -14.36 -3.07 -40.89
C GLY A 1004 -14.65 -4.52 -40.53
N GLU A 1005 -13.76 -5.45 -40.92
CA GLU A 1005 -13.78 -6.84 -40.47
C GLU A 1005 -13.36 -6.93 -39.00
N ALA A 1006 -13.97 -7.85 -38.26
CA ALA A 1006 -13.68 -8.09 -36.85
C ALA A 1006 -13.79 -9.57 -36.46
N ILE A 1007 -13.26 -9.89 -35.28
CA ILE A 1007 -13.24 -11.25 -34.74
C ILE A 1007 -14.36 -11.40 -33.71
N TYR A 1008 -15.19 -12.42 -33.90
CA TYR A 1008 -16.42 -12.64 -33.13
C TYR A 1008 -16.45 -14.02 -32.46
N TYR A 1009 -16.91 -14.08 -31.21
CA TYR A 1009 -17.25 -15.33 -30.52
C TYR A 1009 -18.71 -15.22 -30.05
N ASN A 1010 -19.53 -16.23 -30.38
CA ASN A 1010 -20.98 -16.23 -30.14
C ASN A 1010 -21.74 -14.96 -30.60
N GLY A 1011 -21.21 -14.25 -31.60
CA GLY A 1011 -21.81 -13.02 -32.17
C GLY A 1011 -21.37 -11.71 -31.51
N SER A 1012 -20.62 -11.77 -30.41
CA SER A 1012 -20.00 -10.60 -29.77
C SER A 1012 -18.56 -10.41 -30.24
N TYR A 1013 -18.08 -9.15 -30.28
CA TYR A 1013 -16.65 -8.86 -30.45
C TYR A 1013 -15.85 -9.56 -29.34
N ILE A 1014 -14.70 -10.15 -29.68
CA ILE A 1014 -13.81 -10.74 -28.68
C ILE A 1014 -12.85 -9.72 -28.07
N ASN A 1015 -12.29 -10.02 -26.90
CA ASN A 1015 -11.10 -9.35 -26.41
C ASN A 1015 -9.86 -9.79 -27.23
N ALA A 1016 -9.65 -9.19 -28.41
CA ALA A 1016 -8.57 -9.53 -29.35
C ALA A 1016 -7.19 -9.01 -28.90
N THR A 1017 -6.73 -9.41 -27.70
CA THR A 1017 -5.42 -9.00 -27.17
C THR A 1017 -4.27 -9.73 -27.89
N TYR A 1018 -3.12 -9.07 -28.01
CA TYR A 1018 -1.95 -9.53 -28.77
C TYR A 1018 -0.64 -9.07 -28.10
N CYS A 1019 0.49 -9.73 -28.36
CA CYS A 1019 1.81 -9.28 -27.89
C CYS A 1019 2.95 -9.55 -28.89
N ALA A 1020 4.15 -9.02 -28.62
CA ALA A 1020 5.27 -9.04 -29.55
C ALA A 1020 5.81 -10.45 -29.85
N ALA A 1021 5.95 -11.30 -28.83
CA ALA A 1021 6.37 -12.69 -28.98
C ALA A 1021 5.84 -13.60 -27.85
N ASN A 1022 5.47 -14.83 -28.21
CA ASN A 1022 5.04 -15.89 -27.31
C ASN A 1022 6.23 -16.78 -26.88
N ALA A 1023 6.01 -17.73 -25.95
CA ALA A 1023 7.05 -18.60 -25.39
C ALA A 1023 6.98 -20.02 -25.99
N GLY A 1024 6.91 -20.13 -27.33
CA GLY A 1024 6.67 -21.38 -28.07
C GLY A 1024 5.19 -21.79 -28.10
N VAL A 1025 4.42 -21.44 -27.06
CA VAL A 1025 2.95 -21.46 -27.02
C VAL A 1025 2.42 -20.11 -26.55
N SER A 1026 1.16 -19.77 -26.87
CA SER A 1026 0.46 -18.67 -26.20
C SER A 1026 0.11 -19.05 -24.75
N ASN A 1027 -0.18 -18.04 -23.92
CA ASN A 1027 -0.60 -18.24 -22.53
C ASN A 1027 -2.13 -18.19 -22.40
N ASN A 1028 -2.69 -18.86 -21.39
CA ASN A 1028 -4.12 -18.75 -21.07
C ASN A 1028 -4.41 -17.37 -20.45
N CYS A 1029 -5.59 -16.80 -20.72
CA CYS A 1029 -6.03 -15.57 -20.03
C CYS A 1029 -6.12 -15.73 -18.51
N VAL A 1030 -6.63 -16.88 -18.04
CA VAL A 1030 -6.81 -17.18 -16.61
C VAL A 1030 -5.49 -17.16 -15.83
N ASP A 1031 -4.40 -17.69 -16.42
CA ASP A 1031 -3.07 -17.74 -15.80
C ASP A 1031 -2.39 -16.37 -15.67
N VAL A 1032 -2.91 -15.35 -16.38
CA VAL A 1032 -2.28 -14.02 -16.50
C VAL A 1032 -3.12 -12.91 -15.86
N TRP A 1033 -4.43 -12.94 -16.09
CA TRP A 1033 -5.38 -11.88 -15.69
C TRP A 1033 -6.55 -12.39 -14.85
N GLY A 1034 -6.71 -13.70 -14.69
CA GLY A 1034 -7.97 -14.28 -14.22
C GLY A 1034 -9.07 -14.27 -15.29
N GLY A 1035 -10.21 -14.87 -14.96
CA GLY A 1035 -11.35 -15.04 -15.88
C GLY A 1035 -11.09 -16.11 -16.96
N ASN A 1036 -12.17 -16.77 -17.40
CA ASN A 1036 -12.12 -17.77 -18.48
C ASN A 1036 -12.77 -17.22 -19.75
N LEU A 1037 -11.94 -16.84 -20.72
CA LEU A 1037 -12.38 -16.48 -22.08
C LEU A 1037 -12.03 -17.64 -23.01
N PRO A 1038 -13.02 -18.42 -23.54
CA PRO A 1038 -12.75 -19.64 -24.30
C PRO A 1038 -11.88 -19.49 -25.55
N TYR A 1039 -11.79 -18.26 -26.08
CA TYR A 1039 -10.97 -17.89 -27.24
C TYR A 1039 -9.58 -17.33 -26.87
N LEU A 1040 -9.23 -17.19 -25.59
CA LEU A 1040 -7.88 -16.82 -25.10
C LEU A 1040 -7.26 -17.95 -24.28
N VAL A 1041 -7.19 -19.13 -24.89
CA VAL A 1041 -6.52 -20.33 -24.36
C VAL A 1041 -5.12 -20.48 -24.98
N SER A 1042 -4.30 -21.33 -24.37
CA SER A 1042 -2.99 -21.70 -24.90
C SER A 1042 -3.12 -22.47 -26.22
N VAL A 1043 -2.40 -22.01 -27.24
CA VAL A 1043 -2.26 -22.64 -28.56
C VAL A 1043 -0.80 -22.67 -28.99
N ASP A 1044 -0.48 -23.51 -29.98
CA ASP A 1044 0.86 -23.56 -30.55
C ASP A 1044 1.31 -22.20 -31.12
N SER A 1045 2.56 -21.85 -30.89
CA SER A 1045 3.17 -20.62 -31.39
C SER A 1045 4.61 -20.92 -31.86
N GLN A 1046 4.82 -22.06 -32.55
CA GLN A 1046 6.15 -22.58 -32.88
C GLN A 1046 7.05 -21.56 -33.58
N GLY A 1047 6.46 -20.69 -34.41
CA GLY A 1047 7.18 -19.60 -35.08
C GLY A 1047 7.87 -18.58 -34.16
N ASP A 1048 7.51 -18.53 -32.88
CA ASP A 1048 8.17 -17.69 -31.88
C ASP A 1048 9.52 -18.25 -31.40
N GLU A 1049 9.76 -19.56 -31.52
CA GLU A 1049 11.01 -20.20 -31.07
C GLU A 1049 12.22 -19.79 -31.95
N GLU A 1050 11.96 -19.41 -33.22
CA GLU A 1050 12.96 -18.87 -34.13
C GLU A 1050 13.25 -17.36 -33.91
N THR A 1051 12.66 -16.70 -32.90
CA THR A 1051 12.73 -15.25 -32.73
C THR A 1051 13.86 -14.76 -31.81
N VAL A 1052 14.26 -13.50 -31.99
CA VAL A 1052 15.22 -12.76 -31.13
C VAL A 1052 14.71 -12.48 -29.69
N HIS A 1053 13.56 -13.03 -29.32
CA HIS A 1053 12.98 -12.96 -27.98
C HIS A 1053 12.94 -14.32 -27.28
N TYR A 1054 13.21 -15.43 -27.98
CA TYR A 1054 13.35 -16.76 -27.38
C TYR A 1054 14.78 -16.96 -26.85
N GLY A 1055 14.93 -17.40 -25.60
CA GLY A 1055 16.25 -17.55 -24.95
C GLY A 1055 17.02 -16.23 -24.73
N TYR A 1056 16.35 -15.07 -24.72
CA TYR A 1056 17.01 -13.78 -24.58
C TYR A 1056 17.48 -13.53 -23.15
N LYS A 1057 18.78 -13.28 -22.96
CA LYS A 1057 19.40 -13.09 -21.63
C LYS A 1057 19.45 -11.61 -21.21
N THR A 1058 18.97 -11.33 -19.99
CA THR A 1058 19.15 -10.06 -19.25
C THR A 1058 20.00 -10.33 -18.01
N SER A 1059 21.06 -9.56 -17.79
CA SER A 1059 21.86 -9.63 -16.56
C SER A 1059 21.55 -8.47 -15.62
N LEU A 1060 21.29 -8.76 -14.35
CA LEU A 1060 21.01 -7.79 -13.27
C LEU A 1060 22.03 -8.01 -12.13
N SER A 1061 22.47 -6.96 -11.44
CA SER A 1061 23.39 -7.11 -10.30
C SER A 1061 22.71 -7.80 -9.12
N ARG A 1062 23.48 -8.54 -8.33
CA ARG A 1062 23.04 -9.08 -7.03
C ARG A 1062 22.37 -8.00 -6.19
N SER A 1063 23.00 -6.83 -6.07
CA SER A 1063 22.47 -5.67 -5.33
C SER A 1063 21.10 -5.19 -5.79
N TYR A 1064 20.83 -5.12 -7.11
CA TYR A 1064 19.53 -4.69 -7.62
C TYR A 1064 18.45 -5.73 -7.32
N VAL A 1065 18.77 -7.01 -7.47
CA VAL A 1065 17.83 -8.10 -7.17
C VAL A 1065 17.55 -8.18 -5.67
N GLU A 1066 18.59 -8.01 -4.84
CA GLU A 1066 18.49 -7.96 -3.37
C GLU A 1066 17.57 -6.82 -2.90
N GLU A 1067 17.83 -5.61 -3.38
CA GLU A 1067 17.03 -4.41 -3.09
C GLU A 1067 15.57 -4.56 -3.54
N ARG A 1068 15.32 -5.22 -4.68
CA ARG A 1068 13.96 -5.46 -5.18
C ARG A 1068 13.22 -6.59 -4.45
N ILE A 1069 13.92 -7.60 -3.92
CA ILE A 1069 13.30 -8.61 -3.04
C ILE A 1069 12.93 -7.95 -1.70
N GLU A 1070 13.83 -7.13 -1.14
CA GLU A 1070 13.59 -6.40 0.11
C GLU A 1070 12.44 -5.37 -0.04
N ASP A 1071 12.39 -4.59 -1.12
CA ASP A 1071 11.28 -3.65 -1.40
C ASP A 1071 9.94 -4.35 -1.67
N TYR A 1072 9.93 -5.46 -2.43
CA TYR A 1072 8.68 -6.05 -2.94
C TYR A 1072 8.08 -7.12 -2.02
N LEU A 1073 8.90 -7.90 -1.33
CA LEU A 1073 8.45 -8.97 -0.42
C LEU A 1073 8.59 -8.59 1.06
N ASN A 1074 9.19 -7.43 1.38
CA ASN A 1074 9.57 -7.03 2.74
C ASN A 1074 10.45 -8.09 3.45
N ILE A 1075 11.20 -8.88 2.67
CA ILE A 1075 12.13 -9.92 3.11
C ILE A 1075 13.52 -9.51 2.68
N LYS A 1076 14.42 -9.29 3.64
CA LYS A 1076 15.84 -9.07 3.35
C LYS A 1076 16.50 -10.41 2.98
N PRO A 1077 17.05 -10.58 1.76
CA PRO A 1077 17.72 -11.82 1.39
C PRO A 1077 18.95 -12.09 2.27
N SER A 1078 19.21 -13.37 2.53
CA SER A 1078 20.39 -13.83 3.27
C SER A 1078 20.84 -15.20 2.75
N GLY A 1079 22.02 -15.67 3.16
CA GLY A 1079 22.61 -16.88 2.58
C GLY A 1079 23.23 -16.65 1.18
N ASP A 1080 23.36 -17.74 0.42
CA ASP A 1080 23.95 -17.72 -0.92
C ASP A 1080 22.95 -17.17 -1.95
N PRO A 1081 23.32 -16.19 -2.81
CA PRO A 1081 22.41 -15.67 -3.83
C PRO A 1081 21.93 -16.71 -4.85
N SER A 1082 22.65 -17.82 -5.05
CA SER A 1082 22.18 -18.94 -5.89
C SER A 1082 21.00 -19.70 -5.28
N GLU A 1083 20.75 -19.60 -3.97
CA GLU A 1083 19.59 -20.19 -3.29
C GLU A 1083 18.42 -19.19 -3.12
N TRP A 1084 18.53 -17.94 -3.60
CA TRP A 1084 17.46 -16.94 -3.46
C TRP A 1084 16.23 -17.21 -4.34
N PHE A 1085 16.40 -17.96 -5.44
CA PHE A 1085 15.32 -18.41 -6.31
C PHE A 1085 15.21 -19.94 -6.23
N GLY A 1086 14.07 -20.44 -5.77
CA GLY A 1086 13.79 -21.86 -5.56
C GLY A 1086 12.93 -22.47 -6.67
N ASP A 1087 12.06 -23.40 -6.28
CA ASP A 1087 11.24 -24.19 -7.21
C ASP A 1087 10.25 -23.34 -8.03
N TYR A 1088 9.98 -23.81 -9.25
CA TYR A 1088 9.03 -23.23 -10.20
C TYR A 1088 7.78 -24.11 -10.34
N SER A 1089 6.62 -23.51 -10.57
CA SER A 1089 5.49 -24.13 -11.27
C SER A 1089 5.25 -23.41 -12.59
N TYR A 1090 4.79 -24.15 -13.61
CA TYR A 1090 4.46 -23.61 -14.93
C TYR A 1090 2.95 -23.67 -15.17
N GLY A 1091 2.42 -22.68 -15.87
CA GLY A 1091 1.09 -22.72 -16.49
C GLY A 1091 1.21 -23.25 -17.91
N ALA A 1092 0.79 -22.47 -18.91
CA ALA A 1092 1.05 -22.78 -20.31
C ALA A 1092 2.57 -22.82 -20.64
N GLY A 1093 3.08 -23.97 -21.08
CA GLY A 1093 4.43 -24.13 -21.63
C GLY A 1093 5.54 -23.67 -20.67
N LYS A 1094 6.30 -22.64 -21.07
CA LYS A 1094 7.37 -22.05 -20.24
C LYS A 1094 6.94 -20.91 -19.33
N TYR A 1095 5.68 -20.46 -19.35
CA TYR A 1095 5.23 -19.37 -18.48
C TYR A 1095 5.19 -19.83 -17.02
N ILE A 1096 5.97 -19.17 -16.16
CA ILE A 1096 5.97 -19.44 -14.72
C ILE A 1096 4.63 -19.01 -14.14
N ASP A 1097 3.93 -19.96 -13.53
CA ASP A 1097 2.79 -19.68 -12.68
C ASP A 1097 3.28 -19.15 -11.34
N THR A 1098 3.95 -19.96 -10.51
CA THR A 1098 4.62 -19.51 -9.27
C THR A 1098 6.11 -19.85 -9.26
N ILE A 1099 6.88 -19.07 -8.51
CA ILE A 1099 8.30 -19.30 -8.22
C ILE A 1099 8.55 -18.97 -6.74
N GLU A 1100 9.35 -19.78 -6.05
CA GLU A 1100 9.79 -19.46 -4.69
C GLU A 1100 10.96 -18.45 -4.71
N ILE A 1101 10.86 -17.41 -3.89
CA ILE A 1101 11.89 -16.37 -3.73
C ILE A 1101 12.10 -16.15 -2.23
N CYS A 1102 13.30 -16.47 -1.74
CA CYS A 1102 13.66 -16.38 -0.32
C CYS A 1102 12.64 -17.01 0.66
N GLY A 1103 12.01 -18.13 0.27
CA GLY A 1103 10.97 -18.82 1.05
C GLY A 1103 9.52 -18.39 0.78
N SER A 1104 9.30 -17.30 0.01
CA SER A 1104 7.97 -16.81 -0.35
C SER A 1104 7.60 -17.20 -1.78
N ARG A 1105 6.40 -17.74 -2.00
CA ARG A 1105 5.89 -18.00 -3.36
C ARG A 1105 5.33 -16.74 -4.01
N VAL A 1106 5.77 -16.45 -5.22
CA VAL A 1106 5.38 -15.27 -6.00
C VAL A 1106 4.91 -15.70 -7.39
N LYS A 1107 3.81 -15.13 -7.91
CA LYS A 1107 3.39 -15.42 -9.29
C LYS A 1107 4.42 -14.92 -10.31
N GLY A 1108 4.77 -15.70 -11.32
CA GLY A 1108 5.82 -15.36 -12.31
C GLY A 1108 5.57 -14.05 -13.06
N ARG A 1109 4.28 -13.71 -13.30
CA ARG A 1109 3.85 -12.40 -13.80
C ARG A 1109 4.26 -11.25 -12.86
N LYS A 1110 4.07 -11.40 -11.54
CA LYS A 1110 4.43 -10.39 -10.53
C LYS A 1110 5.94 -10.22 -10.39
N VAL A 1111 6.71 -11.31 -10.55
CA VAL A 1111 8.19 -11.23 -10.59
C VAL A 1111 8.67 -10.39 -11.76
N ARG A 1112 8.08 -10.57 -12.96
CA ARG A 1112 8.33 -9.71 -14.12
C ARG A 1112 7.90 -8.26 -13.87
N GLU A 1113 6.63 -8.04 -13.54
CA GLU A 1113 6.00 -6.72 -13.62
C GLU A 1113 6.30 -5.84 -12.41
N ASN A 1114 6.32 -6.41 -11.21
CA ASN A 1114 6.46 -5.68 -9.95
C ASN A 1114 7.87 -5.79 -9.36
N LEU A 1115 8.33 -7.01 -9.04
CA LEU A 1115 9.63 -7.24 -8.39
C LEU A 1115 10.77 -6.72 -9.27
N LEU A 1116 10.89 -7.25 -10.49
CA LEU A 1116 11.92 -6.85 -11.46
C LEU A 1116 11.49 -5.69 -12.34
N GLN A 1117 10.42 -4.95 -12.01
CA GLN A 1117 10.01 -3.69 -12.64
C GLN A 1117 10.05 -3.70 -14.19
N SER A 1118 9.61 -4.80 -14.81
CA SER A 1118 9.64 -5.06 -16.26
C SER A 1118 11.04 -4.99 -16.93
N LYS A 1119 12.14 -5.17 -16.18
CA LYS A 1119 13.51 -5.33 -16.73
C LYS A 1119 13.67 -6.65 -17.51
N ILE A 1120 12.81 -7.64 -17.28
CA ILE A 1120 12.74 -8.91 -18.02
C ILE A 1120 11.52 -8.94 -18.96
N ARG A 1121 11.65 -9.60 -20.12
CA ARG A 1121 10.71 -9.46 -21.25
C ARG A 1121 9.35 -10.12 -21.03
N SER A 1122 9.33 -11.32 -20.47
CA SER A 1122 8.15 -12.16 -20.26
C SER A 1122 8.20 -12.82 -18.87
N SER A 1123 7.10 -13.44 -18.46
CA SER A 1123 7.02 -14.30 -17.27
C SER A 1123 7.45 -15.75 -17.54
N ALA A 1124 7.85 -16.06 -18.77
CA ALA A 1124 8.52 -17.30 -19.11
C ALA A 1124 10.04 -17.07 -19.04
N PHE A 1125 10.67 -17.47 -17.93
CA PHE A 1125 12.11 -17.29 -17.73
C PHE A 1125 12.75 -18.42 -16.92
N GLU A 1126 14.07 -18.50 -17.01
CA GLU A 1126 14.95 -19.25 -16.11
C GLU A 1126 15.93 -18.25 -15.50
N VAL A 1127 16.34 -18.43 -14.24
CA VAL A 1127 17.33 -17.56 -13.56
C VAL A 1127 18.50 -18.37 -13.02
N GLU A 1128 19.71 -17.85 -13.24
CA GLU A 1128 21.01 -18.40 -12.82
C GLU A 1128 21.81 -17.30 -12.11
N TYR A 1129 22.54 -17.61 -11.03
CA TYR A 1129 23.45 -16.67 -10.38
C TYR A 1129 24.91 -16.94 -10.79
N ASP A 1130 25.52 -15.98 -11.48
CA ASP A 1130 26.95 -15.99 -11.81
C ASP A 1130 27.76 -15.32 -10.69
N ALA A 1131 28.24 -16.13 -9.75
CA ALA A 1131 29.15 -15.72 -8.68
C ALA A 1131 30.50 -15.17 -9.20
N GLY A 1132 30.86 -15.41 -10.47
CA GLY A 1132 32.04 -14.85 -11.12
C GLY A 1132 31.88 -13.40 -11.59
N SER A 1133 30.64 -12.89 -11.74
CA SER A 1133 30.37 -11.50 -12.11
C SER A 1133 29.35 -10.76 -11.22
N ASP A 1134 28.96 -11.39 -10.10
CA ASP A 1134 28.01 -10.93 -9.07
C ASP A 1134 26.63 -10.53 -9.63
N LYS A 1135 26.09 -11.38 -10.51
CA LYS A 1135 24.90 -11.08 -11.31
C LYS A 1135 23.95 -12.26 -11.43
N PHE A 1136 22.67 -11.95 -11.41
CA PHE A 1136 21.61 -12.84 -11.86
C PHE A 1136 21.44 -12.73 -13.38
N ILE A 1137 21.37 -13.86 -14.06
CA ILE A 1137 21.19 -13.99 -15.50
C ILE A 1137 19.80 -14.58 -15.74
N PHE A 1138 18.86 -13.73 -16.14
CA PHE A 1138 17.50 -14.11 -16.51
C PHE A 1138 17.45 -14.45 -17.99
N THR A 1139 17.23 -15.72 -18.32
CA THR A 1139 17.00 -16.21 -19.69
C THR A 1139 15.50 -16.20 -19.96
N THR A 1140 15.03 -15.26 -20.78
CA THR A 1140 13.60 -15.03 -21.06
C THR A 1140 13.16 -15.64 -22.39
N TYR A 1141 11.92 -16.10 -22.44
CA TYR A 1141 11.30 -16.72 -23.62
C TYR A 1141 10.06 -15.93 -24.04
N GLY A 1142 10.08 -15.35 -25.24
CA GLY A 1142 9.04 -14.44 -25.72
C GLY A 1142 9.15 -13.02 -25.16
N TYR A 1143 8.17 -12.17 -25.47
CA TYR A 1143 8.12 -10.77 -25.05
C TYR A 1143 6.67 -10.25 -24.99
N GLY A 1144 6.18 -10.06 -23.77
CA GLY A 1144 4.80 -9.65 -23.51
C GLY A 1144 4.16 -10.50 -22.41
N HIS A 1145 2.83 -10.56 -22.42
CA HIS A 1145 2.00 -11.39 -21.53
C HIS A 1145 1.78 -12.82 -22.05
N GLY A 1146 2.01 -13.08 -23.35
CA GLY A 1146 1.81 -14.38 -23.98
C GLY A 1146 0.37 -14.72 -24.38
N VAL A 1147 -0.62 -14.08 -23.76
CA VAL A 1147 -2.04 -14.31 -24.10
C VAL A 1147 -2.38 -13.77 -25.49
N GLY A 1148 -3.07 -14.59 -26.30
CA GLY A 1148 -3.56 -14.23 -27.64
C GLY A 1148 -2.49 -14.27 -28.73
N MET A 1149 -2.66 -13.43 -29.75
CA MET A 1149 -1.83 -13.45 -30.97
C MET A 1149 -0.40 -12.96 -30.70
N SER A 1150 0.60 -13.77 -31.10
CA SER A 1150 1.97 -13.28 -31.28
C SER A 1150 2.09 -12.52 -32.60
N GLN A 1151 2.62 -11.29 -32.55
CA GLN A 1151 2.96 -10.49 -33.73
C GLN A 1151 4.06 -11.15 -34.57
N LEU A 1152 5.07 -11.75 -33.95
CA LEU A 1152 6.14 -12.46 -34.66
C LEU A 1152 5.73 -13.86 -35.13
N GLY A 1153 4.93 -14.58 -34.35
CA GLY A 1153 4.34 -15.86 -34.75
C GLY A 1153 3.37 -15.71 -35.93
N ALA A 1154 2.51 -14.68 -35.93
CA ALA A 1154 1.73 -14.28 -37.11
C ALA A 1154 2.63 -13.98 -38.32
N ASN A 1155 3.74 -13.28 -38.12
CA ASN A 1155 4.74 -13.02 -39.17
C ASN A 1155 5.52 -14.27 -39.61
N TYR A 1156 5.47 -15.37 -38.87
CA TYR A 1156 6.04 -16.65 -39.24
C TYR A 1156 5.05 -17.43 -40.11
N TYR A 1157 3.84 -17.70 -39.59
CA TYR A 1157 2.79 -18.41 -40.32
C TYR A 1157 2.45 -17.75 -41.66
N ALA A 1158 2.39 -16.41 -41.68
CA ALA A 1158 2.18 -15.63 -42.91
C ALA A 1158 3.28 -15.84 -43.97
N LYS A 1159 4.53 -16.17 -43.58
CA LYS A 1159 5.62 -16.53 -44.51
C LYS A 1159 5.57 -18.00 -44.95
N GLN A 1160 4.96 -18.87 -44.14
CA GLN A 1160 4.63 -20.24 -44.53
C GLN A 1160 3.38 -20.32 -45.44
N GLY A 1161 2.75 -19.17 -45.75
CA GLY A 1161 1.65 -19.04 -46.70
C GLY A 1161 0.25 -18.98 -46.09
N TRP A 1162 0.15 -18.90 -44.76
CA TRP A 1162 -1.15 -18.77 -44.07
C TRP A 1162 -1.79 -17.40 -44.37
N THR A 1163 -3.12 -17.39 -44.48
CA THR A 1163 -3.89 -16.15 -44.60
C THR A 1163 -4.07 -15.48 -43.23
N TYR A 1164 -4.59 -14.24 -43.22
CA TYR A 1164 -4.82 -13.53 -41.96
C TYR A 1164 -5.98 -14.14 -41.15
N GLU A 1165 -6.99 -14.67 -41.82
CA GLU A 1165 -8.09 -15.41 -41.21
C GLU A 1165 -7.57 -16.68 -40.52
N GLU A 1166 -6.76 -17.49 -41.20
CA GLU A 1166 -6.15 -18.71 -40.64
C GLU A 1166 -5.28 -18.41 -39.40
N ILE A 1167 -4.53 -17.30 -39.42
CA ILE A 1167 -3.72 -16.82 -38.28
C ILE A 1167 -4.62 -16.42 -37.11
N LEU A 1168 -5.72 -15.72 -37.37
CA LEU A 1168 -6.61 -15.22 -36.31
C LEU A 1168 -7.46 -16.32 -35.69
N GLU A 1169 -8.04 -17.23 -36.49
CA GLU A 1169 -8.85 -18.35 -35.98
C GLU A 1169 -7.98 -19.38 -35.21
N HIS A 1170 -6.68 -19.44 -35.49
CA HIS A 1170 -5.70 -20.19 -34.70
C HIS A 1170 -5.42 -19.55 -33.33
N TYR A 1171 -5.05 -18.26 -33.30
CA TYR A 1171 -4.74 -17.57 -32.03
C TYR A 1171 -5.95 -17.24 -31.17
N TYR A 1172 -7.15 -17.15 -31.77
CA TYR A 1172 -8.41 -16.87 -31.09
C TYR A 1172 -9.37 -18.05 -31.25
N SER A 1173 -9.03 -19.17 -30.60
CA SER A 1173 -9.67 -20.48 -30.79
C SER A 1173 -11.20 -20.43 -30.75
N GLY A 1174 -11.82 -20.91 -31.83
CA GLY A 1174 -13.29 -20.99 -31.96
C GLY A 1174 -13.99 -19.66 -32.26
N ALA A 1175 -13.27 -18.54 -32.35
CA ALA A 1175 -13.78 -17.29 -32.88
C ALA A 1175 -13.80 -17.31 -34.43
N GLN A 1176 -14.50 -16.34 -35.04
CA GLN A 1176 -14.67 -16.23 -36.49
C GLN A 1176 -14.40 -14.80 -36.96
N VAL A 1177 -13.69 -14.63 -38.08
CA VAL A 1177 -13.53 -13.32 -38.74
C VAL A 1177 -14.74 -13.03 -39.64
N LYS A 1178 -15.31 -11.81 -39.57
CA LYS A 1178 -16.51 -11.36 -40.31
C LYS A 1178 -16.46 -9.87 -40.62
#